data_AF-A0A6G0JC92-F1
#
_entry.id   AF-A0A6G0JC92-F1
#
_cell.length_a   1.000
_cell.length_b   1.000
_cell.length_c   1.000
_cell.angle_alpha   90.00
_cell.angle_beta   90.00
_cell.angle_gamma   90.00
#
_symmetry.space_group_name_H-M   'P 1'
#
loop_
_entity.id
_entity.type
_entity.pdbx_description
1 polymer ?
#
loop_
_entity_poly.entity_id
_entity_poly.type
_entity_poly.pdbx_seq_one_letter_code
_entity_poly.pdbx_strand_id
1 'polypeptide(L)'
;MSSGAVAVDIETSGRDEDVSITTNLSSIDSFYTLVQDQLRNSYQVGNDHSLRVIYANGMDTHYQTEPHILAGAANPTVARRNMTLPGENGQNLVEWRFRKEQTRGKVIVFGRKLRVNGRNLLSVDYDRTLRTEKIYDDHRKFLLKIIYDTQGHPTLWVPSSKLLSVNLTYSSTGQVTGLQRGPTTERWEYDSQGRIISRVFADGKTWSYTYLDKSMVLLLHSQHQYIFDYDSGDRLSAVTMPSVARHTMQTIRSIGYYRNIYTPPESNASVTVDYSEDGQLLRVAHLGTGRRILYKYRRQNKLAEILYDSTRVSFTYDETAGVLKTVNLQSEGFICSIRYRQIGPLVDRQIFRFSEDGMVNARFDYTYDNSFRVTSMQAVINETPLPIDLYQFDDISGKVEQFGKFGVIYYDINQIISTAVMTYTKHFDQHGRIKEIQYEIFRSLMYWITIQYDNMGRVTKREIKIGPFANTTKYGYEYDVDGQLQTVSLNEKMMWRYNYDLNGNLHLLNPGNSGRLTPLRYDLRDRITRLGDVQYRLDEDGFLRQRGAEIFEYNSKGLLVRVYSKAASWTIQYRYDGLGRRVASRNSLGQHLQFFYADLNYPTRITHVYNHSSSEITSFYYDLQGHVFAMEISSGEEFYIACDNTGTPLAVFSNNGLLLKQVQYTAYGEVYFDSNPDFVLVIGFHGGLYDPLTRLLHFGDRDYDIPAGRWTTPDISIWTRVGKDPQPFNLYMFRGNNPISKIHQVKEYVTDVNIWLVTFGFHLHNAIPGFPIPKFDLTQPSLEMKKSQLWDDLPSISGVQQEVTRQSRAFLSFERMPEIQLNRQHSDQARQWLWFATVKSLIGKGVMLAVIQGRVVTNALNIANEDCIKVAAVLNNAFYLEDLHYTVEGRDTHYFIKTSLPENDLSALRLTSGRKSLENGVNVTVSQSTTVMNGRTRRFADVELQYGALVLHVRYGTTLDEEKARILEHARQRALLSAWAREQQRVRDGEEGVRLWTEGEKRQLLSSGKVLGYDGYYVLSIEQYPELADSANNIQFLRQSEIGRR
;
A
#
# COMPACT_ATOMS: atom_id res chain seq x y z
N MET A 1 -29.89 17.29 -41.49
CA MET A 1 -30.34 17.97 -40.26
C MET A 1 -29.10 18.18 -39.41
N SER A 2 -28.75 19.43 -39.11
CA SER A 2 -27.51 19.78 -38.39
C SER A 2 -27.59 19.32 -36.95
N SER A 3 -26.82 18.30 -36.57
CA SER A 3 -26.63 17.97 -35.16
C SER A 3 -25.74 19.05 -34.53
N GLY A 4 -26.29 19.76 -33.55
CA GLY A 4 -25.50 20.73 -32.77
C GLY A 4 -24.47 19.98 -31.93
N ALA A 5 -23.20 20.32 -32.10
CA ALA A 5 -22.17 19.91 -31.16
C ALA A 5 -22.46 20.57 -29.80
N VAL A 6 -22.51 19.78 -28.73
CA VAL A 6 -22.67 20.30 -27.36
C VAL A 6 -21.32 20.18 -26.66
N ALA A 7 -20.81 21.30 -26.17
CA ALA A 7 -19.61 21.35 -25.34
C ALA A 7 -19.99 21.59 -23.88
N VAL A 8 -19.39 20.84 -22.96
CA VAL A 8 -19.50 21.02 -21.52
C VAL A 8 -18.10 21.20 -20.96
N ASP A 9 -17.84 22.37 -20.41
CA ASP A 9 -16.61 22.67 -19.69
C ASP A 9 -16.83 22.44 -18.20
N ILE A 10 -15.91 21.70 -17.60
CA ILE A 10 -15.94 21.37 -16.18
C ILE A 10 -14.77 22.12 -15.56
N GLU A 11 -15.03 22.92 -14.54
CA GLU A 11 -14.03 23.63 -13.76
C GLU A 11 -14.11 23.18 -12.29
N THR A 12 -13.00 23.25 -11.56
CA THR A 12 -12.97 22.91 -10.13
C THR A 12 -12.09 23.90 -9.41
N SER A 13 -12.62 24.57 -8.39
CA SER A 13 -11.86 25.55 -7.59
C SER A 13 -10.59 24.92 -7.01
N GLY A 14 -9.43 25.56 -7.22
CA GLY A 14 -8.13 25.08 -6.72
C GLY A 14 -7.43 24.07 -7.62
N ARG A 15 -7.85 23.91 -8.89
CA ARG A 15 -7.13 23.15 -9.92
C ARG A 15 -7.05 23.97 -11.20
N ASP A 16 -5.88 23.97 -11.85
CA ASP A 16 -5.58 24.83 -13.01
C ASP A 16 -5.88 24.18 -14.38
N GLU A 17 -6.09 22.86 -14.43
CA GLU A 17 -6.32 22.16 -15.71
C GLU A 17 -7.82 22.06 -16.00
N ASP A 18 -8.31 22.58 -17.13
CA ASP A 18 -9.71 22.47 -17.55
C ASP A 18 -10.02 21.17 -18.31
N VAL A 19 -11.27 20.70 -18.21
CA VAL A 19 -11.74 19.51 -18.91
C VAL A 19 -12.94 19.90 -19.75
N SER A 20 -12.83 19.69 -21.05
CA SER A 20 -13.94 19.90 -21.97
C SER A 20 -14.42 18.57 -22.53
N ILE A 21 -15.73 18.40 -22.55
CA ILE A 21 -16.41 17.26 -23.16
C ILE A 21 -17.21 17.78 -24.33
N THR A 22 -16.85 17.37 -25.54
CA THR A 22 -17.62 17.67 -26.75
C THR A 22 -18.41 16.46 -27.18
N THR A 23 -19.69 16.65 -27.44
CA THR A 23 -20.63 15.60 -27.86
C THR A 23 -21.16 15.92 -29.25
N ASN A 24 -20.96 14.99 -30.17
CA ASN A 24 -21.52 15.03 -31.52
C ASN A 24 -22.48 13.86 -31.69
N LEU A 25 -23.76 14.19 -31.84
CA LEU A 25 -24.81 13.20 -32.07
C LEU A 25 -24.98 12.99 -33.57
N SER A 26 -25.03 11.74 -34.01
CA SER A 26 -25.46 11.37 -35.36
C SER A 26 -26.72 10.51 -35.29
N SER A 27 -27.26 10.08 -36.42
CA SER A 27 -28.44 9.19 -36.45
C SER A 27 -28.14 7.77 -35.96
N ILE A 28 -26.88 7.36 -35.91
CA ILE A 28 -26.46 5.97 -35.65
C ILE A 28 -25.52 5.85 -34.44
N ASP A 29 -24.70 6.88 -34.22
CA ASP A 29 -23.66 6.91 -33.20
C ASP A 29 -23.67 8.23 -32.42
N SER A 30 -23.33 8.14 -31.13
CA SER A 30 -22.98 9.28 -30.29
C SER A 30 -21.48 9.32 -30.08
N PHE A 31 -20.83 10.41 -30.50
CA PHE A 31 -19.39 10.60 -30.35
C PHE A 31 -19.12 11.58 -29.20
N TYR A 32 -18.30 11.15 -28.25
CA TYR A 32 -17.82 11.97 -27.15
C TYR A 32 -16.31 12.14 -27.32
N THR A 33 -15.82 13.37 -27.26
CA THR A 33 -14.39 13.65 -27.15
C THR A 33 -14.15 14.34 -25.82
N LEU A 34 -13.34 13.69 -24.98
CA LEU A 34 -12.81 14.27 -23.75
C LEU A 34 -11.45 14.89 -24.06
N VAL A 35 -11.33 16.19 -23.88
CA VAL A 35 -10.08 16.93 -24.04
C VAL A 35 -9.63 17.48 -22.69
N GLN A 36 -8.35 17.27 -22.39
CA GLN A 36 -7.69 17.80 -21.19
C GLN A 36 -6.31 18.28 -21.62
N ASP A 37 -6.14 19.60 -21.75
CA ASP A 37 -4.99 20.19 -22.43
C ASP A 37 -4.79 19.57 -23.85
N GLN A 38 -3.65 18.92 -24.14
CA GLN A 38 -3.40 18.26 -25.43
C GLN A 38 -3.88 16.80 -25.47
N LEU A 39 -4.31 16.25 -24.33
CA LEU A 39 -4.72 14.86 -24.22
C LEU A 39 -6.16 14.69 -24.71
N ARG A 40 -6.35 13.79 -25.69
CA ARG A 40 -7.65 13.55 -26.32
C ARG A 40 -8.03 12.08 -26.26
N ASN A 41 -9.08 11.76 -25.52
CA ASN A 41 -9.73 10.45 -25.56
C ASN A 41 -11.05 10.55 -26.33
N SER A 42 -11.29 9.62 -27.24
CA SER A 42 -12.52 9.59 -28.04
C SER A 42 -13.34 8.36 -27.70
N TYR A 43 -14.64 8.55 -27.50
CA TYR A 43 -15.59 7.50 -27.19
C TYR A 43 -16.70 7.53 -28.24
N GLN A 44 -17.03 6.37 -28.79
CA GLN A 44 -18.16 6.20 -29.69
C GLN A 44 -19.12 5.22 -29.05
N VAL A 45 -20.36 5.65 -28.88
CA VAL A 45 -21.47 4.81 -28.37
C VAL A 45 -22.45 4.60 -29.51
N GLY A 46 -22.57 3.36 -29.97
CA GLY A 46 -23.51 2.98 -31.02
C GLY A 46 -24.94 2.86 -30.49
N ASN A 47 -25.93 2.96 -31.38
CA ASN A 47 -27.34 2.73 -31.04
C ASN A 47 -27.63 1.31 -30.52
N ASP A 48 -26.77 0.34 -30.80
CA ASP A 48 -26.82 -1.03 -30.28
C ASP A 48 -26.17 -1.17 -28.89
N HIS A 49 -25.76 -0.07 -28.27
CA HIS A 49 -24.99 0.00 -27.03
C HIS A 49 -23.56 -0.56 -27.13
N SER A 50 -23.05 -0.80 -28.35
CA SER A 50 -21.63 -1.03 -28.55
C SER A 50 -20.84 0.24 -28.19
N LEU A 51 -19.63 0.04 -27.71
CA LEU A 51 -18.78 1.11 -27.19
C LEU A 51 -17.38 0.95 -27.76
N ARG A 52 -16.86 1.97 -28.42
CA ARG A 52 -15.47 2.05 -28.86
C ARG A 52 -14.76 3.18 -28.14
N VAL A 53 -13.55 2.90 -27.68
CA VAL A 53 -12.70 3.84 -26.95
C VAL A 53 -11.36 3.92 -27.66
N ILE A 54 -11.02 5.10 -28.15
CA ILE A 54 -9.71 5.41 -28.71
C ILE A 54 -8.98 6.25 -27.67
N TYR A 55 -8.03 5.63 -26.99
CA TYR A 55 -7.24 6.27 -25.95
C TYR A 55 -6.14 7.12 -26.57
N ALA A 56 -5.76 8.17 -25.86
CA ALA A 56 -4.70 9.09 -26.28
C ALA A 56 -3.34 8.40 -26.45
N ASN A 57 -3.08 7.31 -25.71
CA ASN A 57 -1.88 6.48 -25.84
C ASN A 57 -1.83 5.64 -27.13
N GLY A 58 -2.86 5.70 -27.96
CA GLY A 58 -2.96 4.99 -29.24
C GLY A 58 -3.62 3.61 -29.14
N MET A 59 -4.00 3.14 -27.95
CA MET A 59 -4.78 1.92 -27.81
C MET A 59 -6.24 2.16 -28.23
N ASP A 60 -6.81 1.25 -29.01
CA ASP A 60 -8.22 1.25 -29.37
C ASP A 60 -8.87 0.00 -28.76
N THR A 61 -10.01 0.20 -28.09
CA THR A 61 -10.78 -0.88 -27.46
C THR A 61 -12.24 -0.78 -27.89
N HIS A 62 -12.75 -1.83 -28.50
CA HIS A 62 -14.11 -1.91 -28.99
C HIS A 62 -14.90 -3.04 -28.34
N TYR A 63 -15.87 -2.67 -27.50
CA TYR A 63 -16.86 -3.53 -26.88
C TYR A 63 -18.07 -3.65 -27.80
N GLN A 64 -18.32 -4.86 -28.28
CA GLN A 64 -19.42 -5.17 -29.19
C GLN A 64 -20.52 -5.90 -28.43
N THR A 65 -21.75 -5.48 -28.67
CA THR A 65 -22.94 -6.04 -28.03
C THR A 65 -23.64 -7.03 -28.97
N GLU A 66 -24.27 -8.03 -28.38
CA GLU A 66 -25.20 -8.94 -29.04
C GLU A 66 -26.50 -9.00 -28.21
N PRO A 67 -27.67 -9.28 -28.82
CA PRO A 67 -28.91 -9.51 -28.08
C PRO A 67 -28.74 -10.61 -27.01
N HIS A 68 -29.15 -10.35 -25.77
CA HIS A 68 -29.01 -11.37 -24.72
C HIS A 68 -29.85 -12.61 -25.03
N ILE A 69 -29.22 -13.79 -25.00
CA ILE A 69 -29.84 -15.04 -25.47
C ILE A 69 -31.12 -15.44 -24.69
N LEU A 70 -31.26 -14.95 -23.45
CA LEU A 70 -32.43 -15.18 -22.60
C LEU A 70 -33.41 -14.01 -22.56
N ALA A 71 -32.92 -12.76 -22.61
CA ALA A 71 -33.72 -11.56 -22.38
C ALA A 71 -34.06 -10.79 -23.69
N GLY A 72 -33.54 -11.25 -24.83
CA GLY A 72 -33.82 -10.71 -26.15
C GLY A 72 -33.10 -9.40 -26.46
N ALA A 73 -33.47 -8.79 -27.59
CA ALA A 73 -32.83 -7.59 -28.13
C ALA A 73 -32.99 -6.34 -27.26
N ALA A 74 -33.98 -6.30 -26.37
CA ALA A 74 -34.17 -5.19 -25.43
C ALA A 74 -33.07 -5.12 -24.34
N ASN A 75 -32.26 -6.18 -24.19
CA ASN A 75 -31.18 -6.25 -23.22
C ASN A 75 -29.89 -6.65 -23.97
N PRO A 76 -29.18 -5.71 -24.60
CA PRO A 76 -27.91 -5.99 -25.25
C PRO A 76 -26.84 -6.35 -24.20
N THR A 77 -26.01 -7.33 -24.54
CA THR A 77 -24.90 -7.76 -23.69
C THR A 77 -23.60 -7.68 -24.44
N VAL A 78 -22.55 -7.17 -23.79
CA VAL A 78 -21.20 -7.13 -24.37
C VAL A 78 -20.70 -8.56 -24.56
N ALA A 79 -20.59 -8.97 -25.82
CA ALA A 79 -20.20 -10.33 -26.19
C ALA A 79 -18.76 -10.38 -26.69
N ARG A 80 -18.20 -9.28 -27.18
CA ARG A 80 -16.82 -9.26 -27.69
C ARG A 80 -16.10 -7.98 -27.28
N ARG A 81 -14.80 -8.10 -27.07
CA ARG A 81 -13.88 -6.98 -26.87
C ARG A 81 -12.69 -7.17 -27.80
N ASN A 82 -12.57 -6.26 -28.78
CA ASN A 82 -11.39 -6.17 -29.61
C ASN A 82 -10.47 -5.06 -29.08
N MET A 83 -9.18 -5.33 -28.93
CA MET A 83 -8.17 -4.36 -28.52
C MET A 83 -7.07 -4.30 -29.56
N THR A 84 -6.64 -3.09 -29.94
CA THR A 84 -5.51 -2.89 -30.84
C THR A 84 -4.50 -1.91 -30.24
N LEU A 85 -3.22 -2.27 -30.28
CA LEU A 85 -2.10 -1.39 -29.93
C LEU A 85 -1.54 -0.68 -31.17
N PRO A 86 -0.85 0.46 -31.00
CA PRO A 86 -0.18 1.13 -32.10
C PRO A 86 1.00 0.27 -32.61
N GLY A 87 0.98 -0.14 -33.89
CA GLY A 87 2.05 -0.94 -34.54
C GLY A 87 1.51 -2.04 -35.47
N GLU A 88 2.40 -2.85 -36.05
CA GLU A 88 2.05 -3.91 -37.03
C GLU A 88 1.40 -5.15 -36.40
N ASN A 89 1.76 -5.51 -35.16
CA ASN A 89 1.25 -6.66 -34.42
C ASN A 89 0.74 -6.20 -33.05
N GLY A 90 -0.56 -6.33 -32.80
CA GLY A 90 -1.14 -5.86 -31.54
C GLY A 90 -2.64 -6.02 -31.40
N GLN A 91 -3.26 -6.96 -32.12
CA GLN A 91 -4.70 -7.21 -32.03
C GLN A 91 -5.00 -8.34 -31.03
N ASN A 92 -5.94 -8.09 -30.12
CA ASN A 92 -6.41 -9.06 -29.14
C ASN A 92 -7.94 -9.08 -29.15
N LEU A 93 -8.52 -10.25 -29.40
CA LEU A 93 -9.97 -10.46 -29.38
C LEU A 93 -10.34 -11.37 -28.22
N VAL A 94 -11.17 -10.86 -27.32
CA VAL A 94 -11.81 -11.65 -26.26
C VAL A 94 -13.30 -11.74 -26.56
N GLU A 95 -13.89 -12.93 -26.43
CA GLU A 95 -15.31 -13.16 -26.72
C GLU A 95 -15.97 -14.00 -25.63
N TRP A 96 -17.21 -13.65 -25.28
CA TRP A 96 -18.16 -14.49 -24.57
C TRP A 96 -19.20 -15.02 -25.57
N ARG A 97 -19.25 -16.34 -25.74
CA ARG A 97 -20.31 -17.00 -26.52
C ARG A 97 -21.37 -17.59 -25.61
N PHE A 98 -22.59 -17.11 -25.76
CA PHE A 98 -23.74 -17.54 -24.96
C PHE A 98 -24.49 -18.68 -25.64
N ARG A 99 -25.03 -19.62 -24.85
CA ARG A 99 -25.87 -20.73 -25.31
C ARG A 99 -27.02 -20.97 -24.34
N LYS A 100 -28.13 -21.51 -24.83
CA LYS A 100 -29.24 -21.98 -23.99
C LYS A 100 -29.72 -23.34 -24.48
N GLU A 101 -30.13 -24.18 -23.53
CA GLU A 101 -30.86 -25.41 -23.83
C GLU A 101 -32.28 -25.30 -23.29
N GLN A 102 -33.25 -25.81 -24.05
CA GLN A 102 -34.65 -25.74 -23.68
C GLN A 102 -35.30 -27.11 -23.73
N THR A 103 -36.19 -27.37 -22.78
CA THR A 103 -37.06 -28.55 -22.76
C THR A 103 -38.48 -28.09 -22.52
N ARG A 104 -39.41 -28.44 -23.42
CA ARG A 104 -40.82 -27.99 -23.39
C ARG A 104 -40.97 -26.46 -23.24
N GLY A 105 -40.16 -25.70 -23.96
CA GLY A 105 -40.16 -24.23 -23.95
C GLY A 105 -39.51 -23.57 -22.72
N LYS A 106 -39.13 -24.33 -21.69
CA LYS A 106 -38.42 -23.81 -20.50
C LYS A 106 -36.92 -23.94 -20.68
N VAL A 107 -36.17 -22.90 -20.32
CA VAL A 107 -34.71 -22.93 -20.30
C VAL A 107 -34.24 -23.85 -19.19
N ILE A 108 -33.43 -24.85 -19.53
CA ILE A 108 -32.86 -25.82 -18.59
C ILE A 108 -31.39 -25.56 -18.31
N VAL A 109 -30.62 -25.13 -19.32
CA VAL A 109 -29.20 -24.79 -19.19
C VAL A 109 -28.96 -23.41 -19.78
N PHE A 110 -28.18 -22.59 -19.08
CA PHE A 110 -27.58 -21.37 -19.60
C PHE A 110 -26.07 -21.52 -19.58
N GLY A 111 -25.45 -21.41 -20.75
CA GLY A 111 -24.01 -21.61 -20.90
C GLY A 111 -23.31 -20.41 -21.49
N ARG A 112 -22.05 -20.22 -21.11
CA ARG A 112 -21.19 -19.13 -21.55
C ARG A 112 -19.79 -19.68 -21.80
N LYS A 113 -19.17 -19.30 -22.92
CA LYS A 113 -17.81 -19.73 -23.28
C LYS A 113 -16.92 -18.52 -23.47
N LEU A 114 -15.89 -18.41 -22.67
CA LEU A 114 -14.85 -17.41 -22.78
C LEU A 114 -13.81 -17.85 -23.79
N ARG A 115 -13.54 -17.00 -24.77
CA ARG A 115 -12.59 -17.23 -25.85
C ARG A 115 -11.62 -16.09 -25.97
N VAL A 116 -10.38 -16.41 -26.34
CA VAL A 116 -9.35 -15.43 -26.69
C VAL A 116 -8.75 -15.84 -28.02
N ASN A 117 -8.69 -14.89 -28.96
CA ASN A 117 -8.14 -15.09 -30.31
C ASN A 117 -8.66 -16.37 -31.00
N GLY A 118 -9.97 -16.64 -30.84
CA GLY A 118 -10.64 -17.78 -31.43
C GLY A 118 -10.49 -19.11 -30.68
N ARG A 119 -9.72 -19.21 -29.59
CA ARG A 119 -9.58 -20.42 -28.76
C ARG A 119 -10.48 -20.34 -27.52
N ASN A 120 -11.09 -21.45 -27.11
CA ASN A 120 -11.87 -21.49 -25.86
C ASN A 120 -10.92 -21.65 -24.67
N LEU A 121 -11.08 -20.80 -23.66
CA LEU A 121 -10.32 -20.85 -22.41
C LEU A 121 -11.10 -21.58 -21.34
N LEU A 122 -12.31 -21.07 -21.06
CA LEU A 122 -13.18 -21.56 -19.99
C LEU A 122 -14.64 -21.55 -20.46
N SER A 123 -15.40 -22.54 -20.02
CA SER A 123 -16.84 -22.64 -20.17
C SER A 123 -17.49 -22.55 -18.79
N VAL A 124 -18.59 -21.81 -18.69
CA VAL A 124 -19.41 -21.65 -17.48
C VAL A 124 -20.85 -22.00 -17.82
N ASP A 125 -21.34 -23.11 -17.30
CA ASP A 125 -22.68 -23.63 -17.58
C ASP A 125 -23.49 -23.78 -16.30
N TYR A 126 -24.64 -23.10 -16.22
CA TYR A 126 -25.61 -23.25 -15.13
C TYR A 126 -26.78 -24.13 -15.56
N ASP A 127 -26.92 -25.27 -14.90
CA ASP A 127 -28.06 -26.18 -15.05
C ASP A 127 -29.13 -25.85 -13.99
N ARG A 128 -30.29 -25.38 -14.44
CA ARG A 128 -31.41 -24.98 -13.58
C ARG A 128 -32.12 -26.16 -12.94
N THR A 129 -32.06 -27.34 -13.55
CA THR A 129 -32.70 -28.56 -13.02
C THR A 129 -31.89 -29.15 -11.88
N LEU A 130 -30.55 -29.14 -12.03
CA LEU A 130 -29.61 -29.61 -11.02
C LEU A 130 -29.17 -28.52 -10.04
N ARG A 131 -29.52 -27.26 -10.30
CA ARG A 131 -29.04 -26.07 -9.57
C ARG A 131 -27.52 -26.09 -9.38
N THR A 132 -26.82 -26.40 -10.47
CA THR A 132 -25.37 -26.58 -10.45
C THR A 132 -24.75 -25.73 -11.55
N GLU A 133 -23.78 -24.92 -11.18
CA GLU A 133 -22.89 -24.23 -12.11
C GLU A 133 -21.61 -25.05 -12.31
N LYS A 134 -21.18 -25.23 -13.55
CA LYS A 134 -19.96 -25.93 -13.92
C LYS A 134 -19.04 -24.97 -14.63
N ILE A 135 -17.84 -24.79 -14.09
CA ILE A 135 -16.76 -24.00 -14.68
C ILE A 135 -15.67 -24.96 -15.09
N TYR A 136 -15.30 -25.01 -16.36
CA TYR A 136 -14.35 -26.00 -16.86
C TYR A 136 -13.58 -25.53 -18.09
N ASP A 137 -12.39 -26.09 -18.31
CA ASP A 137 -11.62 -25.89 -19.54
C ASP A 137 -11.97 -26.96 -20.59
N ASP A 138 -11.66 -26.68 -21.86
CA ASP A 138 -11.97 -27.60 -22.97
C ASP A 138 -11.23 -28.94 -22.85
N HIS A 139 -10.05 -28.95 -22.23
CA HIS A 139 -9.25 -30.16 -21.99
C HIS A 139 -9.66 -30.91 -20.72
N ARG A 140 -10.62 -30.39 -19.96
CA ARG A 140 -11.09 -30.91 -18.66
C ARG A 140 -9.97 -31.12 -17.63
N LYS A 141 -8.86 -30.38 -17.74
CA LYS A 141 -7.82 -30.32 -16.70
C LYS A 141 -8.30 -29.55 -15.46
N PHE A 142 -9.24 -28.62 -15.65
CA PHE A 142 -9.92 -27.87 -14.59
C PHE A 142 -11.43 -28.08 -14.70
N LEU A 143 -12.05 -28.43 -13.58
CA LEU A 143 -13.50 -28.39 -13.43
C LEU A 143 -13.84 -28.01 -11.98
N LEU A 144 -14.66 -26.98 -11.82
CA LEU A 144 -15.24 -26.55 -10.56
C LEU A 144 -16.76 -26.64 -10.70
N LYS A 145 -17.42 -27.30 -9.75
CA LYS A 145 -18.88 -27.32 -9.66
C LYS A 145 -19.33 -26.51 -8.46
N ILE A 146 -20.29 -25.62 -8.65
CA ILE A 146 -20.90 -24.84 -7.57
C ILE A 146 -22.36 -25.28 -7.48
N ILE A 147 -22.77 -25.78 -6.33
CA ILE A 147 -24.12 -26.29 -6.08
C ILE A 147 -24.89 -25.25 -5.29
N TYR A 148 -26.13 -25.02 -5.70
CA TYR A 148 -27.03 -24.04 -5.11
C TYR A 148 -28.22 -24.70 -4.42
N ASP A 149 -28.69 -24.09 -3.33
CA ASP A 149 -29.87 -24.54 -2.60
C ASP A 149 -31.19 -24.19 -3.31
N THR A 150 -32.33 -24.45 -2.65
CA THR A 150 -33.66 -24.10 -3.16
C THR A 150 -33.94 -22.60 -3.24
N GLN A 151 -33.23 -21.78 -2.47
CA GLN A 151 -33.36 -20.32 -2.45
C GLN A 151 -32.42 -19.65 -3.47
N GLY A 152 -31.48 -20.40 -4.05
CA GLY A 152 -30.52 -19.91 -5.02
C GLY A 152 -29.21 -19.42 -4.38
N HIS A 153 -28.91 -19.81 -3.15
CA HIS A 153 -27.63 -19.53 -2.50
C HIS A 153 -26.60 -20.64 -2.82
N PRO A 154 -25.32 -20.30 -3.06
CA PRO A 154 -24.28 -21.29 -3.31
C PRO A 154 -23.85 -21.94 -2.00
N THR A 155 -23.95 -23.27 -1.91
CA THR A 155 -23.68 -24.00 -0.67
C THR A 155 -22.44 -24.87 -0.73
N LEU A 156 -21.97 -25.24 -1.93
CA LEU A 156 -20.86 -26.20 -2.06
C LEU A 156 -20.07 -25.98 -3.36
N TRP A 157 -18.75 -25.81 -3.22
CA TRP A 157 -17.77 -25.70 -4.29
C TRP A 157 -16.96 -27.00 -4.36
N VAL A 158 -17.10 -27.73 -5.47
CA VAL A 158 -16.49 -29.05 -5.68
C VAL A 158 -15.46 -28.96 -6.82
N PRO A 159 -14.15 -28.94 -6.52
CA PRO A 159 -13.10 -29.00 -7.52
C PRO A 159 -12.94 -30.42 -8.11
N SER A 160 -12.37 -30.54 -9.31
CA SER A 160 -12.16 -31.83 -10.00
C SER A 160 -10.88 -32.57 -9.61
N SER A 161 -9.93 -31.88 -8.98
CA SER A 161 -8.68 -32.47 -8.49
C SER A 161 -8.85 -33.06 -7.10
N LYS A 162 -7.77 -33.63 -6.54
CA LYS A 162 -7.69 -34.06 -5.13
C LYS A 162 -7.77 -32.91 -4.12
N LEU A 163 -8.20 -31.71 -4.53
CA LEU A 163 -8.44 -30.58 -3.64
C LEU A 163 -9.72 -30.79 -2.84
N LEU A 164 -9.74 -30.23 -1.63
CA LEU A 164 -10.91 -30.24 -0.77
C LEU A 164 -11.98 -29.28 -1.29
N SER A 165 -13.24 -29.73 -1.22
CA SER A 165 -14.40 -28.87 -1.42
C SER A 165 -14.51 -27.81 -0.33
N VAL A 166 -15.20 -26.73 -0.66
CA VAL A 166 -15.58 -25.68 0.30
C VAL A 166 -17.09 -25.68 0.43
N ASN A 167 -17.61 -25.79 1.65
CA ASN A 167 -19.04 -25.71 1.94
C ASN A 167 -19.36 -24.47 2.75
N LEU A 168 -20.54 -23.92 2.47
CA LEU A 168 -21.11 -22.79 3.17
C LEU A 168 -22.49 -23.15 3.69
N THR A 169 -22.79 -22.75 4.93
CA THR A 169 -24.11 -22.93 5.54
C THR A 169 -24.76 -21.58 5.81
N TYR A 170 -26.08 -21.54 5.69
CA TYR A 170 -26.87 -20.33 5.87
C TYR A 170 -27.89 -20.48 6.99
N SER A 171 -28.28 -19.37 7.60
CA SER A 171 -29.47 -19.26 8.45
C SER A 171 -30.74 -19.25 7.59
N SER A 172 -31.91 -19.34 8.23
CA SER A 172 -33.19 -19.15 7.55
C SER A 172 -33.38 -17.75 6.96
N THR A 173 -32.60 -16.76 7.40
CA THR A 173 -32.60 -15.37 6.91
C THR A 173 -31.57 -15.13 5.79
N GLY A 174 -30.82 -16.16 5.36
CA GLY A 174 -29.80 -16.06 4.32
C GLY A 174 -28.43 -15.55 4.80
N GLN A 175 -28.23 -15.41 6.11
CA GLN A 175 -26.92 -15.04 6.68
C GLN A 175 -26.01 -16.26 6.76
N VAL A 176 -24.71 -16.05 6.60
CA VAL A 176 -23.72 -17.13 6.56
C VAL A 176 -23.39 -17.61 7.98
N THR A 177 -23.74 -18.84 8.31
CA THR A 177 -23.54 -19.41 9.66
C THR A 177 -22.29 -20.27 9.77
N GLY A 178 -21.72 -20.71 8.64
CA GLY A 178 -20.57 -21.59 8.65
C GLY A 178 -19.86 -21.65 7.31
N LEU A 179 -18.54 -21.76 7.38
CA LEU A 179 -17.62 -21.95 6.27
C LEU A 179 -16.70 -23.12 6.61
N GLN A 180 -16.54 -24.04 5.69
CA GLN A 180 -15.70 -25.20 5.92
C GLN A 180 -14.95 -25.63 4.65
N ARG A 181 -13.70 -26.06 4.83
CA ARG A 181 -12.86 -26.68 3.80
C ARG A 181 -12.09 -27.83 4.42
N GLY A 182 -12.59 -29.05 4.21
CA GLY A 182 -12.12 -30.25 4.92
C GLY A 182 -12.16 -30.05 6.45
N PRO A 183 -11.03 -30.16 7.16
CA PRO A 183 -10.99 -29.99 8.62
C PRO A 183 -11.03 -28.52 9.07
N THR A 184 -10.72 -27.56 8.19
CA THR A 184 -10.77 -26.13 8.53
C THR A 184 -12.22 -25.67 8.55
N THR A 185 -12.69 -25.16 9.68
CA THR A 185 -14.06 -24.66 9.88
C THR A 185 -14.04 -23.31 10.57
N GLU A 186 -14.99 -22.46 10.21
CA GLU A 186 -15.32 -21.20 10.89
C GLU A 186 -16.84 -21.11 10.96
N ARG A 187 -17.40 -20.78 12.13
CA ARG A 187 -18.84 -20.67 12.35
C ARG A 187 -19.17 -19.33 12.98
N TRP A 188 -20.30 -18.75 12.59
CA TRP A 188 -20.79 -17.47 13.09
C TRP A 188 -22.18 -17.63 13.69
N GLU A 189 -22.41 -16.93 14.78
CA GLU A 189 -23.72 -16.75 15.37
C GLU A 189 -24.09 -15.26 15.37
N TYR A 190 -25.37 -14.99 15.20
CA TYR A 190 -25.90 -13.63 15.07
C TYR A 190 -27.00 -13.36 16.09
N ASP A 191 -27.13 -12.10 16.50
CA ASP A 191 -28.30 -11.64 17.25
C ASP A 191 -29.50 -11.33 16.34
N SER A 192 -30.62 -10.93 16.94
CA SER A 192 -31.85 -10.54 16.23
C SER A 192 -31.68 -9.32 15.29
N GLN A 193 -30.62 -8.53 15.44
CA GLN A 193 -30.29 -7.39 14.58
C GLN A 193 -29.29 -7.76 13.47
N GLY A 194 -28.93 -9.04 13.36
CA GLY A 194 -27.97 -9.55 12.39
C GLY A 194 -26.51 -9.19 12.68
N ARG A 195 -26.18 -8.85 13.93
CA ARG A 195 -24.79 -8.59 14.36
C ARG A 195 -24.14 -9.87 14.85
N ILE A 196 -22.84 -10.07 14.54
CA ILE A 196 -22.09 -11.25 14.97
C ILE A 196 -21.92 -11.21 16.48
N ILE A 197 -22.32 -12.27 17.20
CA ILE A 197 -22.14 -12.41 18.66
C ILE A 197 -21.10 -13.47 19.03
N SER A 198 -20.84 -14.43 18.14
CA SER A 198 -19.87 -15.51 18.35
C SER A 198 -19.22 -15.90 17.04
N ARG A 199 -17.92 -16.23 17.10
CA ARG A 199 -17.14 -16.81 16.01
C ARG A 199 -16.33 -17.98 16.55
N VAL A 200 -16.55 -19.18 16.01
CA VAL A 200 -15.91 -20.43 16.45
C VAL A 200 -15.03 -20.99 15.35
N PHE A 201 -13.79 -21.33 15.68
CA PHE A 201 -12.77 -21.83 14.75
C PHE A 201 -12.60 -23.36 14.84
N ALA A 202 -11.83 -23.93 13.90
CA ALA A 202 -11.65 -25.37 13.76
C ALA A 202 -10.98 -26.07 14.95
N ASP A 203 -10.21 -25.33 15.75
CA ASP A 203 -9.58 -25.82 16.98
C ASP A 203 -10.46 -25.60 18.23
N GLY A 204 -11.72 -25.22 18.04
CA GLY A 204 -12.71 -25.03 19.12
C GLY A 204 -12.62 -23.68 19.83
N LYS A 205 -11.63 -22.86 19.49
CA LYS A 205 -11.49 -21.51 20.04
C LYS A 205 -12.63 -20.62 19.60
N THR A 206 -13.06 -19.74 20.49
CA THR A 206 -14.22 -18.89 20.29
C THR A 206 -13.86 -17.44 20.56
N TRP A 207 -14.33 -16.54 19.70
CA TRP A 207 -14.39 -15.10 19.94
C TRP A 207 -15.84 -14.71 20.21
N SER A 208 -16.06 -13.90 21.24
CA SER A 208 -17.38 -13.38 21.59
C SER A 208 -17.44 -11.87 21.40
N TYR A 209 -18.58 -11.39 20.92
CA TYR A 209 -18.82 -10.00 20.58
C TYR A 209 -20.03 -9.51 21.37
N THR A 210 -19.81 -8.57 22.28
CA THR A 210 -20.85 -7.99 23.12
C THR A 210 -21.08 -6.55 22.72
N TYR A 211 -22.33 -6.19 22.40
CA TYR A 211 -22.68 -4.84 21.98
C TYR A 211 -23.35 -4.06 23.11
N LEU A 212 -22.82 -2.88 23.39
CA LEU A 212 -23.32 -1.88 24.32
C LEU A 212 -23.72 -0.61 23.53
N ASP A 213 -24.23 0.43 24.19
CA ASP A 213 -24.54 1.69 23.50
C ASP A 213 -23.26 2.27 22.86
N LYS A 214 -23.22 2.29 21.53
CA LYS A 214 -22.09 2.75 20.69
C LYS A 214 -20.73 2.07 20.95
N SER A 215 -20.68 0.99 21.72
CA SER A 215 -19.44 0.24 21.97
C SER A 215 -19.63 -1.24 21.66
N MET A 216 -18.56 -1.87 21.18
CA MET A 216 -18.49 -3.32 20.98
C MET A 216 -17.27 -3.87 21.71
N VAL A 217 -17.48 -4.91 22.52
CA VAL A 217 -16.44 -5.62 23.25
C VAL A 217 -16.17 -6.96 22.54
N LEU A 218 -14.96 -7.11 22.02
CA LEU A 218 -14.43 -8.37 21.52
C LEU A 218 -13.63 -9.06 22.63
N LEU A 219 -14.07 -10.25 23.04
CA LEU A 219 -13.39 -11.06 24.03
C LEU A 219 -12.92 -12.38 23.39
N LEU A 220 -11.62 -12.62 23.47
CA LEU A 220 -10.99 -13.84 22.93
C LEU A 220 -11.08 -15.01 23.92
N HIS A 221 -10.76 -16.20 23.43
CA HIS A 221 -10.71 -17.41 24.28
C HIS A 221 -9.69 -17.26 25.43
N SER A 222 -8.57 -16.56 25.18
CA SER A 222 -7.53 -16.20 26.16
C SER A 222 -7.98 -15.20 27.24
N GLN A 223 -9.22 -14.70 27.17
CA GLN A 223 -9.74 -13.59 27.99
C GLN A 223 -9.13 -12.22 27.67
N HIS A 224 -8.35 -12.10 26.58
CA HIS A 224 -7.94 -10.79 26.07
C HIS A 224 -9.15 -10.03 25.55
N GLN A 225 -9.29 -8.77 25.99
CA GLN A 225 -10.45 -7.93 25.71
C GLN A 225 -10.05 -6.70 24.88
N TYR A 226 -10.74 -6.50 23.77
CA TYR A 226 -10.65 -5.30 22.94
C TYR A 226 -11.99 -4.57 22.98
N ILE A 227 -11.99 -3.25 23.20
CA ILE A 227 -13.21 -2.44 23.21
C ILE A 227 -13.14 -1.43 22.07
N PHE A 228 -14.15 -1.43 21.21
CA PHE A 228 -14.27 -0.56 20.05
C PHE A 228 -15.44 0.40 20.27
N ASP A 229 -15.16 1.71 20.31
CA ASP A 229 -16.17 2.75 20.46
C ASP A 229 -16.49 3.39 19.10
N TYR A 230 -17.76 3.60 18.80
CA TYR A 230 -18.25 4.07 17.50
C TYR A 230 -19.09 5.35 17.60
N ASP A 231 -19.24 6.05 16.48
CA ASP A 231 -20.29 7.06 16.32
C ASP A 231 -21.62 6.44 15.85
N SER A 232 -22.65 7.28 15.68
CA SER A 232 -23.95 6.82 15.16
C SER A 232 -23.93 6.37 13.69
N GLY A 233 -22.81 6.57 12.99
CA GLY A 233 -22.58 6.10 11.62
C GLY A 233 -21.67 4.86 11.57
N ASP A 234 -21.52 4.15 12.69
CA ASP A 234 -20.66 2.97 12.86
C ASP A 234 -19.19 3.23 12.49
N ARG A 235 -18.67 4.45 12.70
CA ARG A 235 -17.25 4.77 12.51
C ARG A 235 -16.52 4.85 13.84
N LEU A 236 -15.29 4.35 13.84
CA LEU A 236 -14.47 4.22 15.04
C LEU A 236 -14.09 5.59 15.64
N SER A 237 -14.26 5.73 16.94
CA SER A 237 -13.90 6.91 17.74
C SER A 237 -12.82 6.62 18.77
N ALA A 238 -12.74 5.38 19.26
CA ALA A 238 -11.67 4.91 20.12
C ALA A 238 -11.52 3.39 20.09
N VAL A 239 -10.35 2.91 20.48
CA VAL A 239 -10.09 1.49 20.77
C VAL A 239 -9.34 1.38 22.10
N THR A 240 -9.87 0.57 23.01
CA THR A 240 -9.16 0.19 24.24
C THR A 240 -8.58 -1.20 24.04
N MET A 241 -7.26 -1.30 24.16
CA MET A 241 -6.49 -2.54 24.01
C MET A 241 -6.59 -3.40 25.29
N PRO A 242 -6.21 -4.69 25.24
CA PRO A 242 -6.15 -5.55 26.43
C PRO A 242 -5.27 -5.00 27.57
N SER A 243 -4.24 -4.21 27.25
CA SER A 243 -3.42 -3.48 28.23
C SER A 243 -4.14 -2.29 28.90
N VAL A 244 -5.41 -2.03 28.56
CA VAL A 244 -6.21 -0.87 28.97
C VAL A 244 -5.76 0.45 28.31
N ALA A 245 -4.73 0.40 27.45
CA ALA A 245 -4.30 1.55 26.67
C ALA A 245 -5.40 1.98 25.68
N ARG A 246 -5.81 3.25 25.76
CA ARG A 246 -6.90 3.80 24.95
C ARG A 246 -6.36 4.66 23.80
N HIS A 247 -6.59 4.18 22.59
CA HIS A 247 -6.35 4.87 21.32
C HIS A 247 -7.57 5.70 20.96
N THR A 248 -7.41 6.94 20.50
CA THR A 248 -8.54 7.80 20.12
C THR A 248 -8.40 8.29 18.69
N MET A 249 -9.52 8.40 17.98
CA MET A 249 -9.55 8.78 16.58
C MET A 249 -10.72 9.70 16.26
N GLN A 250 -10.54 10.55 15.27
CA GLN A 250 -11.59 11.45 14.80
C GLN A 250 -11.34 11.90 13.35
N THR A 251 -12.40 12.21 12.63
CA THR A 251 -12.34 12.83 11.30
C THR A 251 -12.94 14.23 11.36
N ILE A 252 -12.20 15.24 10.89
CA ILE A 252 -12.69 16.61 10.75
C ILE A 252 -12.84 16.97 9.28
N ARG A 253 -13.86 17.76 8.96
CA ARG A 253 -13.96 18.42 7.64
C ARG A 253 -13.24 19.76 7.72
N SER A 254 -12.15 19.88 6.99
CA SER A 254 -11.32 21.08 6.92
C SER A 254 -11.67 21.92 5.69
N ILE A 255 -10.85 22.92 5.35
CA ILE A 255 -11.03 23.76 4.17
C ILE A 255 -10.42 23.06 2.95
N GLY A 256 -11.25 22.38 2.17
CA GLY A 256 -10.87 21.70 0.91
C GLY A 256 -10.51 20.21 1.05
N TYR A 257 -10.47 19.67 2.27
CA TYR A 257 -10.11 18.27 2.53
C TYR A 257 -10.72 17.73 3.83
N TYR A 258 -10.71 16.42 4.01
CA TYR A 258 -10.99 15.74 5.28
C TYR A 258 -9.69 15.34 5.95
N ARG A 259 -9.56 15.65 7.23
CA ARG A 259 -8.42 15.23 8.05
C ARG A 259 -8.83 14.12 9.00
N ASN A 260 -8.22 12.95 8.83
CA ASN A 260 -8.34 11.83 9.76
C ASN A 260 -7.21 11.94 10.79
N ILE A 261 -7.54 11.91 12.08
CA ILE A 261 -6.60 12.09 13.19
C ILE A 261 -6.64 10.84 14.05
N TYR A 262 -5.48 10.22 14.25
CA TYR A 262 -5.26 9.16 15.22
C TYR A 262 -4.31 9.67 16.31
N THR A 263 -4.73 9.56 17.56
CA THR A 263 -3.94 9.96 18.73
C THR A 263 -3.59 8.71 19.55
N PRO A 264 -2.29 8.39 19.72
CA PRO A 264 -1.83 7.27 20.54
C PRO A 264 -2.18 7.46 22.04
N PRO A 265 -2.18 6.38 22.84
CA PRO A 265 -2.40 6.44 24.27
C PRO A 265 -1.43 7.39 24.97
N GLU A 266 -1.97 8.25 25.84
CA GLU A 266 -1.22 9.21 26.69
C GLU A 266 -0.18 10.06 25.93
N SER A 267 -0.43 10.38 24.66
CA SER A 267 0.50 11.12 23.81
C SER A 267 -0.20 12.18 22.96
N ASN A 268 0.50 13.27 22.68
CA ASN A 268 0.11 14.27 21.69
C ASN A 268 0.71 14.00 20.30
N ALA A 269 1.52 12.93 20.13
CA ALA A 269 2.15 12.53 18.88
C ALA A 269 1.14 11.89 17.91
N SER A 270 0.16 12.69 17.50
CA SER A 270 -0.92 12.26 16.62
C SER A 270 -0.40 12.01 15.20
N VAL A 271 -1.07 11.11 14.49
CA VAL A 271 -0.91 10.91 13.05
C VAL A 271 -2.11 11.51 12.35
N THR A 272 -1.86 12.31 11.32
CA THR A 272 -2.90 12.93 10.49
C THR A 272 -2.81 12.45 9.05
N VAL A 273 -3.95 12.11 8.46
CA VAL A 273 -4.07 11.67 7.07
C VAL A 273 -5.17 12.48 6.39
N ASP A 274 -4.77 13.31 5.44
CA ASP A 274 -5.65 14.26 4.76
C ASP A 274 -6.04 13.74 3.37
N TYR A 275 -7.33 13.74 3.09
CA TYR A 275 -7.90 13.33 1.81
C TYR A 275 -8.71 14.45 1.17
N SER A 276 -8.64 14.59 -0.15
CA SER A 276 -9.53 15.48 -0.90
C SER A 276 -11.00 15.07 -0.77
N GLU A 277 -11.91 15.95 -1.21
CA GLU A 277 -13.35 15.62 -1.27
C GLU A 277 -13.64 14.39 -2.14
N ASP A 278 -12.79 14.10 -3.13
CA ASP A 278 -12.88 12.95 -4.05
C ASP A 278 -12.04 11.73 -3.62
N GLY A 279 -11.41 11.78 -2.44
CA GLY A 279 -10.67 10.63 -1.88
C GLY A 279 -9.23 10.46 -2.35
N GLN A 280 -8.59 11.52 -2.86
CA GLN A 280 -7.15 11.50 -3.13
C GLN A 280 -6.36 11.80 -1.85
N LEU A 281 -5.30 11.03 -1.58
CA LEU A 281 -4.45 11.23 -0.41
C LEU A 281 -3.61 12.49 -0.61
N LEU A 282 -3.83 13.55 0.15
CA LEU A 282 -3.09 14.82 0.02
C LEU A 282 -1.89 14.89 0.96
N ARG A 283 -2.03 14.37 2.18
CA ARG A 283 -0.98 14.49 3.20
C ARG A 283 -1.01 13.33 4.19
N VAL A 284 0.17 12.88 4.60
CA VAL A 284 0.39 12.05 5.79
C VAL A 284 1.38 12.79 6.68
N ALA A 285 1.04 13.05 7.94
CA ALA A 285 1.93 13.72 8.87
C ALA A 285 1.92 13.08 10.25
N HIS A 286 3.11 12.89 10.83
CA HIS A 286 3.33 12.45 12.19
C HIS A 286 3.77 13.65 13.03
N LEU A 287 2.94 14.03 13.99
CA LEU A 287 3.12 15.28 14.74
C LEU A 287 4.15 15.17 15.88
N GLY A 288 4.56 13.96 16.26
CA GLY A 288 5.53 13.73 17.33
C GLY A 288 6.91 14.29 16.98
N THR A 289 7.42 13.96 15.79
CA THR A 289 8.67 14.51 15.25
C THR A 289 8.47 15.44 14.05
N GLY A 290 7.22 15.69 13.64
CA GLY A 290 6.90 16.61 12.54
C GLY A 290 7.21 16.05 11.14
N ARG A 291 7.34 14.72 11.00
CA ARG A 291 7.46 14.07 9.69
C ARG A 291 6.22 14.35 8.86
N ARG A 292 6.40 14.63 7.57
CA ARG A 292 5.29 14.88 6.65
C ARG A 292 5.60 14.46 5.23
N ILE A 293 4.57 13.97 4.54
CA ILE A 293 4.58 13.66 3.11
C ILE A 293 3.40 14.41 2.48
N LEU A 294 3.67 15.20 1.46
CA LEU A 294 2.68 15.89 0.65
C LEU A 294 2.57 15.19 -0.71
N TYR A 295 1.35 15.05 -1.21
CA TYR A 295 1.05 14.46 -2.51
C TYR A 295 0.28 15.47 -3.34
N LYS A 296 0.82 15.84 -4.49
CA LYS A 296 0.19 16.74 -5.46
C LYS A 296 -0.26 15.95 -6.66
N TYR A 297 -1.43 16.29 -7.21
CA TYR A 297 -2.04 15.58 -8.33
C TYR A 297 -2.29 16.53 -9.49
N ARG A 298 -2.23 15.97 -10.71
CA ARG A 298 -2.87 16.55 -11.89
C ARG A 298 -4.37 16.21 -11.89
N ARG A 299 -5.17 16.86 -12.73
CA ARG A 299 -6.63 16.65 -12.73
C ARG A 299 -7.04 15.23 -13.11
N GLN A 300 -6.18 14.52 -13.84
CA GLN A 300 -6.31 13.10 -14.23
C GLN A 300 -6.15 12.10 -13.09
N ASN A 301 -6.19 12.52 -11.82
CA ASN A 301 -5.88 11.66 -10.66
C ASN A 301 -4.48 11.02 -10.71
N LYS A 302 -3.62 11.58 -11.56
CA LYS A 302 -2.22 11.25 -11.75
C LYS A 302 -1.39 12.03 -10.75
N LEU A 303 -0.41 11.38 -10.12
CA LEU A 303 0.53 12.05 -9.23
C LEU A 303 1.37 13.04 -10.03
N ALA A 304 1.51 14.28 -9.55
CA ALA A 304 2.40 15.28 -10.14
C ALA A 304 3.71 15.33 -9.36
N GLU A 305 3.60 15.45 -8.04
CA GLU A 305 4.74 15.55 -7.13
C GLU A 305 4.48 14.86 -5.80
N ILE A 306 5.56 14.40 -5.17
CA ILE A 306 5.59 14.01 -3.77
C ILE A 306 6.71 14.78 -3.09
N LEU A 307 6.41 15.43 -1.98
CA LEU A 307 7.37 16.23 -1.20
C LEU A 307 7.47 15.67 0.21
N TYR A 308 8.68 15.47 0.69
CA TYR A 308 8.95 15.10 2.08
C TYR A 308 10.37 15.53 2.46
N ASP A 309 10.56 16.04 3.67
CA ASP A 309 11.84 16.59 4.13
C ASP A 309 12.44 17.62 3.15
N SER A 310 13.62 17.33 2.61
CA SER A 310 14.31 18.06 1.53
C SER A 310 14.20 17.35 0.18
N THR A 311 13.45 16.25 0.09
CA THR A 311 13.28 15.41 -1.08
C THR A 311 12.06 15.82 -1.90
N ARG A 312 12.25 15.95 -3.21
CA ARG A 312 11.20 16.13 -4.21
C ARG A 312 11.19 14.95 -5.16
N VAL A 313 10.02 14.37 -5.37
CA VAL A 313 9.77 13.41 -6.44
C VAL A 313 8.81 14.02 -7.44
N SER A 314 9.21 14.12 -8.71
CA SER A 314 8.34 14.61 -9.78
C SER A 314 7.98 13.49 -10.77
N PHE A 315 6.72 13.52 -11.20
CA PHE A 315 6.14 12.60 -12.17
C PHE A 315 5.81 13.40 -13.43
N THR A 316 6.44 13.05 -14.54
CA THR A 316 6.17 13.68 -15.83
C THR A 316 5.45 12.71 -16.74
N TYR A 317 4.49 13.24 -17.49
CA TYR A 317 3.68 12.48 -18.42
C TYR A 317 3.89 13.01 -19.83
N ASP A 318 3.69 12.17 -20.82
CA ASP A 318 3.61 12.62 -22.20
C ASP A 318 2.37 13.52 -22.38
N GLU A 319 2.53 14.69 -23.00
CA GLU A 319 1.46 15.68 -23.15
C GLU A 319 0.33 15.19 -24.05
N THR A 320 0.65 14.37 -25.06
CA THR A 320 -0.33 13.85 -26.02
C THR A 320 -0.86 12.49 -25.62
N ALA A 321 0.02 11.55 -25.26
CA ALA A 321 -0.35 10.19 -24.91
C ALA A 321 -0.83 10.04 -23.46
N GLY A 322 -0.46 10.96 -22.57
CA GLY A 322 -0.79 10.92 -21.15
C GLY A 322 -0.07 9.83 -20.35
N VAL A 323 0.82 9.06 -20.97
CA VAL A 323 1.51 7.94 -20.30
C VAL A 323 2.67 8.44 -19.44
N LEU A 324 3.03 7.71 -18.39
CA LEU A 324 4.09 8.12 -17.46
C LEU A 324 5.46 8.04 -18.15
N LYS A 325 6.11 9.19 -18.32
CA LYS A 325 7.39 9.30 -19.04
C LYS A 325 8.58 9.23 -18.11
N THR A 326 8.55 9.97 -17.01
CA THR A 326 9.65 9.97 -16.04
C THR A 326 9.16 10.04 -14.59
N VAL A 327 9.87 9.36 -13.71
CA VAL A 327 9.82 9.54 -12.25
C VAL A 327 11.20 10.02 -11.83
N ASN A 328 11.28 11.20 -11.22
CA ASN A 328 12.55 11.82 -10.87
C ASN A 328 12.57 12.20 -9.40
N LEU A 329 13.39 11.51 -8.62
CA LEU A 329 13.67 11.84 -7.22
C LEU A 329 14.91 12.73 -7.14
N GLN A 330 14.82 13.82 -6.38
CA GLN A 330 15.91 14.75 -6.09
C GLN A 330 16.00 14.99 -4.58
N SER A 331 17.17 14.77 -3.98
CA SER A 331 17.43 14.96 -2.55
C SER A 331 18.90 15.31 -2.30
N GLU A 332 19.18 16.50 -1.76
CA GLU A 332 20.54 16.90 -1.30
C GLU A 332 21.66 16.65 -2.35
N GLY A 333 21.38 16.90 -3.63
CA GLY A 333 22.31 16.69 -4.76
C GLY A 333 22.24 15.30 -5.41
N PHE A 334 21.66 14.31 -4.73
CA PHE A 334 21.35 13.00 -5.32
C PHE A 334 20.10 13.09 -6.20
N ILE A 335 20.19 12.56 -7.41
CA ILE A 335 19.09 12.45 -8.37
C ILE A 335 19.01 10.99 -8.81
N CYS A 336 17.79 10.43 -8.73
CA CYS A 336 17.44 9.15 -9.33
C CYS A 336 16.29 9.34 -10.31
N SER A 337 16.55 9.08 -11.59
CA SER A 337 15.55 9.21 -12.67
C SER A 337 15.24 7.86 -13.27
N ILE A 338 13.97 7.48 -13.24
CA ILE A 338 13.42 6.34 -14.00
C ILE A 338 12.71 6.91 -15.22
N ARG A 339 13.05 6.42 -16.41
CA ARG A 339 12.38 6.81 -17.66
C ARG A 339 11.74 5.61 -18.32
N TYR A 340 10.54 5.81 -18.84
CA TYR A 340 9.77 4.79 -19.54
C TYR A 340 9.57 5.20 -21.00
N ARG A 341 9.61 4.20 -21.87
CA ARG A 341 9.01 4.27 -23.20
C ARG A 341 7.90 3.22 -23.25
N GLN A 342 6.81 3.56 -23.91
CA GLN A 342 5.60 2.75 -23.92
C GLN A 342 5.03 2.60 -25.34
N ILE A 343 4.42 1.45 -25.60
CA ILE A 343 3.61 1.17 -26.79
C ILE A 343 2.17 0.99 -26.30
N GLY A 344 1.31 1.97 -26.56
CA GLY A 344 0.03 2.07 -25.85
C GLY A 344 0.28 2.19 -24.33
N PRO A 345 -0.32 1.32 -23.50
CA PRO A 345 -0.05 1.32 -22.06
C PRO A 345 1.18 0.48 -21.65
N LEU A 346 1.76 -0.33 -22.53
CA LEU A 346 2.78 -1.33 -22.18
C LEU A 346 4.19 -0.72 -22.19
N VAL A 347 5.01 -1.02 -21.18
CA VAL A 347 6.40 -0.53 -21.10
C VAL A 347 7.31 -1.38 -21.99
N ASP A 348 7.86 -0.81 -23.05
CA ASP A 348 8.82 -1.50 -23.93
C ASP A 348 10.28 -1.17 -23.57
N ARG A 349 10.51 -0.12 -22.78
CA ARG A 349 11.82 0.22 -22.24
C ARG A 349 11.73 0.93 -20.89
N GLN A 350 12.62 0.56 -19.97
CA GLN A 350 12.83 1.21 -18.69
C GLN A 350 14.31 1.59 -18.52
N ILE A 351 14.59 2.81 -18.06
CA ILE A 351 15.97 3.31 -17.88
C ILE A 351 16.12 3.92 -16.49
N PHE A 352 17.13 3.49 -15.75
CA PHE A 352 17.57 4.07 -14.48
C PHE A 352 18.80 4.95 -14.71
N ARG A 353 18.76 6.19 -14.20
CA ARG A 353 19.89 7.13 -14.21
C ARG A 353 20.12 7.72 -12.82
N PHE A 354 21.39 7.88 -12.46
CA PHE A 354 21.82 8.44 -11.17
C PHE A 354 22.77 9.63 -11.40
N SER A 355 22.74 10.63 -10.52
CA SER A 355 23.69 11.77 -10.56
C SER A 355 24.96 11.57 -9.75
N GLU A 356 24.99 10.61 -8.82
CA GLU A 356 26.12 10.41 -7.91
C GLU A 356 27.28 9.71 -8.63
N ASP A 357 28.46 10.31 -8.56
CA ASP A 357 29.68 9.73 -9.10
C ASP A 357 29.95 8.37 -8.44
N GLY A 358 30.14 7.34 -9.26
CA GLY A 358 30.35 5.97 -8.81
C GLY A 358 29.09 5.12 -8.73
N MET A 359 27.90 5.63 -9.06
CA MET A 359 26.72 4.80 -9.33
C MET A 359 26.62 4.46 -10.83
N VAL A 360 26.14 3.25 -11.14
CA VAL A 360 25.95 2.76 -12.51
C VAL A 360 24.51 2.87 -12.98
N ASN A 361 24.33 3.14 -14.27
CA ASN A 361 23.04 3.23 -14.93
C ASN A 361 22.57 1.83 -15.40
N ALA A 362 21.26 1.68 -15.61
CA ALA A 362 20.67 0.46 -16.14
C ALA A 362 19.59 0.74 -17.19
N ARG A 363 19.46 -0.16 -18.17
CA ARG A 363 18.42 -0.16 -19.20
C ARG A 363 17.83 -1.56 -19.32
N PHE A 364 16.51 -1.64 -19.39
CA PHE A 364 15.76 -2.88 -19.62
C PHE A 364 14.89 -2.68 -20.86
N ASP A 365 15.04 -3.53 -21.86
CA ASP A 365 14.24 -3.55 -23.09
C ASP A 365 13.30 -4.76 -23.08
N TYR A 366 12.02 -4.56 -23.41
CA TYR A 366 10.97 -5.57 -23.37
C TYR A 366 10.32 -5.73 -24.75
N THR A 367 9.95 -6.97 -25.09
CA THR A 367 9.12 -7.27 -26.27
C THR A 367 7.86 -8.01 -25.87
N TYR A 368 6.82 -7.94 -26.72
CA TYR A 368 5.49 -8.44 -26.42
C TYR A 368 4.92 -9.31 -27.54
N ASP A 369 3.97 -10.18 -27.20
CA ASP A 369 3.12 -10.88 -28.16
C ASP A 369 1.74 -10.23 -28.36
N ASN A 370 0.90 -10.86 -29.18
CA ASN A 370 -0.47 -10.41 -29.47
C ASN A 370 -1.45 -10.54 -28.27
N SER A 371 -1.03 -11.17 -27.19
CA SER A 371 -1.75 -11.21 -25.92
C SER A 371 -1.22 -10.20 -24.90
N PHE A 372 -0.33 -9.29 -25.35
CA PHE A 372 0.29 -8.24 -24.54
C PHE A 372 1.14 -8.80 -23.39
N ARG A 373 1.65 -10.03 -23.54
CA ARG A 373 2.56 -10.66 -22.58
C ARG A 373 4.01 -10.32 -22.94
N VAL A 374 4.85 -10.11 -21.94
CA VAL A 374 6.30 -9.94 -22.15
C VAL A 374 6.89 -11.27 -22.65
N THR A 375 7.49 -11.28 -23.83
CA THR A 375 8.14 -12.47 -24.43
C THR A 375 9.65 -12.45 -24.33
N SER A 376 10.25 -11.27 -24.17
CA SER A 376 11.68 -11.15 -23.85
C SER A 376 11.98 -9.96 -22.95
N MET A 377 13.04 -10.08 -22.15
CA MET A 377 13.64 -8.99 -21.40
C MET A 377 15.15 -9.00 -21.60
N GLN A 378 15.71 -7.85 -22.00
CA GLN A 378 17.17 -7.66 -22.12
C GLN A 378 17.62 -6.57 -21.15
N ALA A 379 18.53 -6.93 -20.24
CA ALA A 379 19.16 -6.00 -19.31
C ALA A 379 20.51 -5.51 -19.84
N VAL A 380 20.78 -4.21 -19.65
CA VAL A 380 22.09 -3.59 -19.87
C VAL A 380 22.41 -2.76 -18.63
N ILE A 381 23.40 -3.19 -17.84
CA ILE A 381 23.78 -2.56 -16.57
C ILE A 381 25.25 -2.17 -16.66
N ASN A 382 25.58 -0.93 -16.30
CA ASN A 382 26.93 -0.38 -16.47
C ASN A 382 27.48 -0.61 -17.89
N GLU A 383 26.66 -0.31 -18.91
CA GLU A 383 26.97 -0.51 -20.34
C GLU A 383 27.25 -1.97 -20.75
N THR A 384 27.11 -2.92 -19.83
CA THR A 384 27.33 -4.36 -20.05
C THR A 384 26.00 -5.02 -20.37
N PRO A 385 25.78 -5.52 -21.61
CA PRO A 385 24.58 -6.27 -21.95
C PRO A 385 24.62 -7.67 -21.33
N LEU A 386 23.53 -8.05 -20.67
CA LEU A 386 23.31 -9.39 -20.15
C LEU A 386 22.58 -10.27 -21.19
N PRO A 387 22.59 -11.61 -21.02
CA PRO A 387 21.77 -12.51 -21.82
C PRO A 387 20.29 -12.12 -21.84
N ILE A 388 19.61 -12.44 -22.95
CA ILE A 388 18.18 -12.17 -23.10
C ILE A 388 17.39 -13.28 -22.40
N ASP A 389 16.53 -12.90 -21.47
CA ASP A 389 15.55 -13.83 -20.89
C ASP A 389 14.33 -13.93 -21.80
N LEU A 390 14.02 -15.15 -22.25
CA LEU A 390 12.86 -15.47 -23.06
C LEU A 390 11.72 -16.05 -22.21
N TYR A 391 10.49 -15.68 -22.52
CA TYR A 391 9.29 -16.12 -21.82
C TYR A 391 8.32 -16.79 -22.79
N GLN A 392 7.81 -17.96 -22.41
CA GLN A 392 6.80 -18.70 -23.15
C GLN A 392 5.61 -19.05 -22.25
N PHE A 393 4.42 -19.03 -22.83
CA PHE A 393 3.18 -19.19 -22.09
C PHE A 393 2.21 -20.11 -22.82
N ASP A 394 1.43 -20.87 -22.06
CA ASP A 394 0.22 -21.53 -22.56
C ASP A 394 -0.82 -20.45 -22.93
N ASP A 395 -1.22 -20.42 -24.19
CA ASP A 395 -2.23 -19.49 -24.73
C ASP A 395 -3.63 -19.68 -24.13
N ILE A 396 -3.91 -20.82 -23.51
CA ILE A 396 -5.21 -21.15 -22.92
C ILE A 396 -5.23 -20.79 -21.43
N SER A 397 -4.32 -21.35 -20.64
CA SER A 397 -4.35 -21.10 -19.19
C SER A 397 -3.53 -19.88 -18.75
N GLY A 398 -2.69 -19.31 -19.63
CA GLY A 398 -1.74 -18.25 -19.28
C GLY A 398 -0.54 -18.73 -18.44
N LYS A 399 -0.37 -20.06 -18.33
CA LYS A 399 0.72 -20.68 -17.55
C LYS A 399 2.06 -20.30 -18.16
N VAL A 400 3.04 -19.98 -17.33
CA VAL A 400 4.43 -19.82 -17.79
C VAL A 400 4.96 -21.23 -18.06
N GLU A 401 5.34 -21.52 -19.30
CA GLU A 401 5.95 -22.80 -19.71
C GLU A 401 7.47 -22.71 -19.76
N GLN A 402 8.00 -21.49 -19.99
CA GLN A 402 9.43 -21.22 -19.94
C GLN A 402 9.68 -19.78 -19.49
N PHE A 403 10.71 -19.56 -18.66
CA PHE A 403 11.26 -18.24 -18.35
C PHE A 403 12.79 -18.32 -18.28
N GLY A 404 13.49 -17.51 -19.07
CA GLY A 404 14.93 -17.65 -19.29
C GLY A 404 15.27 -19.06 -19.79
N LYS A 405 16.17 -19.74 -19.08
CA LYS A 405 16.58 -21.13 -19.35
C LYS A 405 15.73 -22.21 -18.66
N PHE A 406 14.74 -21.80 -17.86
CA PHE A 406 13.97 -22.72 -17.01
C PHE A 406 12.67 -23.12 -17.69
N GLY A 407 12.50 -24.42 -17.93
CA GLY A 407 11.23 -25.01 -18.36
C GLY A 407 10.34 -25.32 -17.16
N VAL A 408 9.03 -25.21 -17.34
CA VAL A 408 8.03 -25.42 -16.28
C VAL A 408 7.01 -26.47 -16.71
N ILE A 409 6.82 -27.48 -15.85
CA ILE A 409 5.85 -28.55 -16.05
C ILE A 409 4.82 -28.52 -14.93
N TYR A 410 3.55 -28.63 -15.30
CA TYR A 410 2.41 -28.66 -14.37
C TYR A 410 1.74 -30.03 -14.40
N TYR A 411 1.47 -30.60 -13.23
CA TYR A 411 0.65 -31.80 -13.08
C TYR A 411 -0.26 -31.65 -11.86
N ASP A 412 -1.57 -31.75 -12.08
CA ASP A 412 -2.58 -31.23 -11.16
C ASP A 412 -2.28 -29.77 -10.76
N ILE A 413 -1.93 -29.56 -9.49
CA ILE A 413 -1.53 -28.26 -8.92
C ILE A 413 -0.02 -28.20 -8.63
N ASN A 414 0.68 -29.32 -8.77
CA ASN A 414 2.11 -29.42 -8.52
C ASN A 414 2.92 -28.89 -9.70
N GLN A 415 4.14 -28.47 -9.40
CA GLN A 415 4.96 -27.69 -10.31
C GLN A 415 6.38 -28.25 -10.32
N ILE A 416 6.99 -28.32 -11.50
CA ILE A 416 8.39 -28.71 -11.70
C ILE A 416 9.05 -27.61 -12.52
N ILE A 417 10.12 -27.04 -12.01
CA ILE A 417 10.99 -26.13 -12.74
C ILE A 417 12.27 -26.91 -13.05
N SER A 418 12.69 -26.97 -14.30
CA SER A 418 13.80 -27.83 -14.72
C SER A 418 14.71 -27.20 -15.76
N THR A 419 15.98 -27.60 -15.73
CA THR A 419 16.96 -27.42 -16.80
C THR A 419 17.55 -28.79 -17.15
N ALA A 420 18.57 -28.84 -18.02
CA ALA A 420 19.33 -30.07 -18.24
C ALA A 420 20.12 -30.55 -16.99
N VAL A 421 20.38 -29.64 -16.03
CA VAL A 421 21.21 -29.89 -14.85
C VAL A 421 20.38 -30.14 -13.61
N MET A 422 19.30 -29.37 -13.42
CA MET A 422 18.54 -29.36 -12.18
C MET A 422 17.05 -29.63 -12.37
N THR A 423 16.40 -30.08 -11.30
CA THR A 423 14.94 -30.22 -11.22
C THR A 423 14.49 -29.76 -9.84
N TYR A 424 13.58 -28.79 -9.81
CA TYR A 424 13.01 -28.20 -8.62
C TYR A 424 11.50 -28.44 -8.60
N THR A 425 11.08 -29.37 -7.75
CA THR A 425 9.70 -29.87 -7.69
C THR A 425 9.01 -29.37 -6.43
N LYS A 426 7.80 -28.84 -6.58
CA LYS A 426 6.92 -28.47 -5.47
C LYS A 426 5.64 -29.30 -5.50
N HIS A 427 5.36 -29.95 -4.38
CA HIS A 427 4.11 -30.64 -4.15
C HIS A 427 3.22 -29.87 -3.18
N PHE A 428 1.93 -29.84 -3.48
CA PHE A 428 0.92 -29.22 -2.65
C PHE A 428 -0.01 -30.28 -2.05
N ASP A 429 -0.61 -29.95 -0.91
CA ASP A 429 -1.65 -30.74 -0.29
C ASP A 429 -3.04 -30.45 -0.88
N GLN A 430 -4.05 -31.14 -0.36
CA GLN A 430 -5.46 -30.98 -0.75
C GLN A 430 -6.06 -29.59 -0.44
N HIS A 431 -5.38 -28.74 0.35
CA HIS A 431 -5.76 -27.33 0.57
C HIS A 431 -5.05 -26.38 -0.42
N GLY A 432 -4.10 -26.88 -1.22
CA GLY A 432 -3.23 -26.06 -2.08
C GLY A 432 -2.05 -25.43 -1.32
N ARG A 433 -1.68 -25.96 -0.15
CA ARG A 433 -0.51 -25.50 0.62
C ARG A 433 0.70 -26.35 0.26
N ILE A 434 1.91 -25.78 0.31
CA ILE A 434 3.15 -26.52 0.02
C ILE A 434 3.33 -27.62 1.07
N LYS A 435 3.32 -28.89 0.67
CA LYS A 435 3.61 -30.01 1.58
C LYS A 435 5.03 -30.53 1.44
N GLU A 436 5.65 -30.33 0.28
CA GLU A 436 6.98 -30.86 -0.02
C GLU A 436 7.67 -30.04 -1.11
N ILE A 437 8.97 -29.82 -0.96
CA ILE A 437 9.85 -29.23 -1.98
C ILE A 437 11.05 -30.15 -2.15
N GLN A 438 11.39 -30.48 -3.39
CA GLN A 438 12.54 -31.29 -3.78
C GLN A 438 13.42 -30.49 -4.73
N TYR A 439 14.73 -30.46 -4.47
CA TYR A 439 15.72 -29.86 -5.35
C TYR A 439 16.75 -30.91 -5.71
N GLU A 440 16.77 -31.31 -6.97
CA GLU A 440 17.72 -32.26 -7.54
C GLU A 440 18.70 -31.54 -8.46
N ILE A 441 19.99 -31.90 -8.35
CA ILE A 441 21.05 -31.42 -9.24
C ILE A 441 21.82 -32.66 -9.72
N PHE A 442 21.99 -32.79 -11.04
CA PHE A 442 22.51 -34.02 -11.68
C PHE A 442 21.77 -35.30 -11.23
N ARG A 443 20.44 -35.22 -11.09
CA ARG A 443 19.56 -36.32 -10.61
C ARG A 443 19.90 -36.82 -9.20
N SER A 444 20.62 -36.02 -8.41
CA SER A 444 20.87 -36.28 -6.99
C SER A 444 20.09 -35.29 -6.13
N LEU A 445 19.35 -35.79 -5.14
CA LEU A 445 18.53 -34.98 -4.24
C LEU A 445 19.41 -34.17 -3.29
N MET A 446 19.58 -32.89 -3.59
CA MET A 446 20.42 -31.97 -2.83
C MET A 446 19.66 -31.27 -1.72
N TYR A 447 18.36 -31.02 -1.91
CA TYR A 447 17.51 -30.45 -0.88
C TYR A 447 16.14 -31.07 -0.88
N TRP A 448 15.62 -31.29 0.31
CA TRP A 448 14.26 -31.78 0.51
C TRP A 448 13.68 -31.17 1.78
N ILE A 449 12.45 -30.70 1.69
CA ILE A 449 11.66 -30.27 2.84
C ILE A 449 10.27 -30.84 2.76
N THR A 450 9.73 -31.32 3.88
CA THR A 450 8.28 -31.56 4.05
C THR A 450 7.70 -30.68 5.13
N ILE A 451 6.43 -30.29 4.95
CA ILE A 451 5.68 -29.43 5.86
C ILE A 451 4.36 -30.10 6.22
N GLN A 452 4.03 -30.09 7.50
CA GLN A 452 2.73 -30.52 8.01
C GLN A 452 2.01 -29.36 8.67
N TYR A 453 0.68 -29.43 8.63
CA TYR A 453 -0.20 -28.36 9.11
C TYR A 453 -1.25 -28.92 10.07
N ASP A 454 -1.74 -28.07 10.96
CA ASP A 454 -2.95 -28.35 11.72
C ASP A 454 -4.23 -28.00 10.93
N ASN A 455 -5.38 -28.15 11.59
CA ASN A 455 -6.69 -27.88 11.02
C ASN A 455 -6.94 -26.40 10.73
N MET A 456 -6.20 -25.48 11.37
CA MET A 456 -6.24 -24.05 11.08
C MET A 456 -5.29 -23.63 9.95
N GLY A 457 -4.41 -24.54 9.50
CA GLY A 457 -3.39 -24.27 8.50
C GLY A 457 -2.12 -23.64 9.04
N ARG A 458 -1.89 -23.76 10.36
CA ARG A 458 -0.61 -23.42 10.99
C ARG A 458 0.39 -24.56 10.78
N VAL A 459 1.65 -24.23 10.52
CA VAL A 459 2.72 -25.22 10.33
C VAL A 459 3.04 -25.87 11.67
N THR A 460 2.89 -27.18 11.80
CA THR A 460 3.19 -27.92 13.05
C THR A 460 4.49 -28.69 12.99
N LYS A 461 4.95 -29.06 11.79
CA LYS A 461 6.19 -29.80 11.60
C LYS A 461 6.88 -29.44 10.29
N ARG A 462 8.22 -29.37 10.32
CA ARG A 462 9.06 -29.31 9.11
C ARG A 462 10.17 -30.35 9.20
N GLU A 463 10.36 -31.15 8.16
CA GLU A 463 11.52 -32.04 8.06
C GLU A 463 12.39 -31.57 6.90
N ILE A 464 13.67 -31.32 7.15
CA ILE A 464 14.59 -30.69 6.21
C ILE A 464 15.82 -31.57 6.03
N LYS A 465 16.22 -31.81 4.78
CA LYS A 465 17.48 -32.45 4.40
C LYS A 465 18.23 -31.53 3.44
N ILE A 466 19.45 -31.14 3.79
CA ILE A 466 20.33 -30.26 2.99
C ILE A 466 21.64 -31.03 2.73
N GLY A 467 21.86 -31.40 1.49
CA GLY A 467 22.95 -32.27 1.04
C GLY A 467 22.52 -33.73 0.86
N PRO A 468 23.11 -34.45 -0.11
CA PRO A 468 22.67 -35.79 -0.50
C PRO A 468 22.86 -36.83 0.62
N PHE A 469 23.91 -36.65 1.44
CA PHE A 469 24.29 -37.56 2.51
C PHE A 469 23.98 -37.02 3.93
N ALA A 470 23.28 -35.88 4.03
CA ALA A 470 23.00 -35.27 5.32
C ALA A 470 21.83 -35.95 6.05
N ASN A 471 21.85 -35.84 7.38
CA ASN A 471 20.74 -36.28 8.23
C ASN A 471 19.54 -35.35 8.08
N THR A 472 18.33 -35.92 8.19
CA THR A 472 17.10 -35.15 8.23
C THR A 472 16.97 -34.44 9.57
N THR A 473 16.81 -33.12 9.53
CA THR A 473 16.54 -32.27 10.68
C THR A 473 15.03 -32.07 10.82
N LYS A 474 14.47 -32.37 12.00
CA LYS A 474 13.03 -32.26 12.26
C LYS A 474 12.75 -31.07 13.17
N TYR A 475 11.86 -30.19 12.75
CA TYR A 475 11.33 -29.10 13.56
C TYR A 475 9.88 -29.38 13.94
N GLY A 476 9.53 -29.20 15.21
CA GLY A 476 8.16 -29.17 15.71
C GLY A 476 7.77 -27.76 16.16
N TYR A 477 6.53 -27.36 15.92
CA TYR A 477 5.99 -26.03 16.24
C TYR A 477 4.68 -26.17 17.02
N GLU A 478 4.59 -25.50 18.17
CA GLU A 478 3.36 -25.44 18.96
C GLU A 478 2.92 -23.99 19.12
N TYR A 479 1.61 -23.80 19.27
CA TYR A 479 0.97 -22.49 19.30
C TYR A 479 0.15 -22.32 20.58
N ASP A 480 0.07 -21.09 21.06
CA ASP A 480 -0.79 -20.75 22.19
C ASP A 480 -2.29 -20.75 21.82
N VAL A 481 -3.10 -20.38 22.81
CA VAL A 481 -4.55 -20.28 22.66
C VAL A 481 -5.01 -19.19 21.69
N ASP A 482 -4.19 -18.21 21.35
CA ASP A 482 -4.52 -17.17 20.36
C ASP A 482 -3.89 -17.44 18.98
N GLY A 483 -3.15 -18.54 18.85
CA GLY A 483 -2.52 -18.96 17.60
C GLY A 483 -1.15 -18.34 17.34
N GLN A 484 -0.53 -17.78 18.38
CA GLN A 484 0.82 -17.24 18.37
C GLN A 484 1.83 -18.37 18.64
N LEU A 485 2.99 -18.33 17.99
CA LEU A 485 3.99 -19.40 18.09
C LEU A 485 4.57 -19.49 19.52
N GLN A 486 4.41 -20.62 20.21
CA GLN A 486 4.82 -20.73 21.62
C GLN A 486 6.14 -21.48 21.80
N THR A 487 6.31 -22.60 21.12
CA THR A 487 7.50 -23.45 21.28
C THR A 487 7.99 -23.95 19.92
N VAL A 488 9.31 -24.14 19.82
CA VAL A 488 9.95 -24.78 18.68
C VAL A 488 10.90 -25.86 19.19
N SER A 489 10.69 -27.08 18.73
CA SER A 489 11.56 -28.23 19.02
C SER A 489 12.40 -28.61 17.81
N LEU A 490 13.64 -29.04 18.05
CA LEU A 490 14.58 -29.54 17.07
C LEU A 490 14.93 -30.99 17.41
N ASN A 491 14.64 -31.92 16.50
CA ASN A 491 14.78 -33.36 16.71
C ASN A 491 14.19 -33.81 18.06
N GLU A 492 12.95 -33.40 18.32
CA GLU A 492 12.16 -33.69 19.54
C GLU A 492 12.66 -33.02 20.82
N LYS A 493 13.76 -32.25 20.76
CA LYS A 493 14.25 -31.45 21.88
C LYS A 493 13.74 -30.01 21.79
N MET A 494 13.08 -29.49 22.83
CA MET A 494 12.68 -28.08 22.88
C MET A 494 13.90 -27.17 22.83
N MET A 495 13.93 -26.25 21.87
CA MET A 495 15.06 -25.33 21.65
C MET A 495 14.68 -23.86 21.90
N TRP A 496 13.52 -23.44 21.41
CA TRP A 496 13.04 -22.06 21.56
C TRP A 496 11.67 -22.01 22.22
N ARG A 497 11.49 -21.01 23.08
CA ARG A 497 10.21 -20.64 23.66
C ARG A 497 9.96 -19.15 23.41
N TYR A 498 8.72 -18.83 23.09
CA TYR A 498 8.22 -17.49 22.84
C TYR A 498 6.96 -17.28 23.68
N ASN A 499 6.88 -16.16 24.40
CA ASN A 499 5.68 -15.76 25.14
C ASN A 499 5.31 -14.31 24.79
N TYR A 500 4.02 -13.99 24.90
CA TYR A 500 3.45 -12.72 24.48
C TYR A 500 2.74 -12.03 25.65
N ASP A 501 2.73 -10.69 25.64
CA ASP A 501 1.87 -9.93 26.55
C ASP A 501 0.41 -9.86 26.05
N LEU A 502 -0.45 -9.19 26.81
CA LEU A 502 -1.88 -9.07 26.51
C LEU A 502 -2.17 -8.38 25.15
N ASN A 503 -1.26 -7.51 24.67
CA ASN A 503 -1.38 -6.81 23.39
C ASN A 503 -0.72 -7.59 22.25
N GLY A 504 -0.19 -8.79 22.49
CA GLY A 504 0.52 -9.60 21.50
C GLY A 504 1.96 -9.14 21.25
N ASN A 505 2.59 -8.40 22.16
CA ASN A 505 4.02 -8.12 22.04
C ASN A 505 4.83 -9.32 22.54
N LEU A 506 5.80 -9.80 21.73
CA LEU A 506 6.75 -10.85 22.13
C LEU A 506 7.59 -10.42 23.35
N HIS A 507 7.26 -10.85 24.57
CA HIS A 507 7.89 -10.35 25.80
C HIS A 507 9.01 -11.26 26.36
N LEU A 508 9.20 -12.45 25.78
CA LEU A 508 10.19 -13.43 26.22
C LEU A 508 10.58 -14.32 25.04
N LEU A 509 11.88 -14.49 24.81
CA LEU A 509 12.40 -15.36 23.75
C LEU A 509 13.74 -16.01 24.11
N ASN A 510 14.09 -17.10 23.42
CA ASN A 510 15.46 -17.62 23.36
C ASN A 510 16.19 -17.00 22.15
N PRO A 511 17.25 -16.18 22.33
CA PRO A 511 17.94 -15.53 21.21
C PRO A 511 18.96 -16.49 20.57
N GLY A 512 18.99 -16.54 19.24
CA GLY A 512 19.92 -17.38 18.48
C GLY A 512 19.90 -18.85 18.94
N ASN A 513 21.06 -19.39 19.31
CA ASN A 513 21.19 -20.75 19.86
C ASN A 513 21.33 -20.76 21.40
N SER A 514 20.89 -19.70 22.08
CA SER A 514 21.03 -19.55 23.53
C SER A 514 19.94 -20.26 24.30
N GLY A 515 20.32 -21.07 25.29
CA GLY A 515 19.39 -21.64 26.26
C GLY A 515 18.79 -20.61 27.23
N ARG A 516 19.29 -19.36 27.25
CA ARG A 516 18.81 -18.30 28.15
C ARG A 516 17.53 -17.66 27.61
N LEU A 517 16.48 -17.66 28.44
CA LEU A 517 15.29 -16.85 28.21
C LEU A 517 15.60 -15.38 28.45
N THR A 518 15.28 -14.56 27.45
CA THR A 518 15.60 -13.13 27.41
C THR A 518 14.31 -12.32 27.35
N PRO A 519 14.05 -11.42 28.31
CA PRO A 519 12.84 -10.62 28.34
C PRO A 519 12.92 -9.43 27.38
N LEU A 520 11.79 -9.04 26.82
CA LEU A 520 11.58 -7.81 26.08
C LEU A 520 10.57 -6.94 26.84
N ARG A 521 10.75 -5.62 26.77
CA ARG A 521 9.88 -4.65 27.46
C ARG A 521 9.28 -3.65 26.50
N TYR A 522 8.07 -3.21 26.82
CA TYR A 522 7.25 -2.32 26.00
C TYR A 522 6.71 -1.17 26.84
N ASP A 523 6.43 -0.03 26.20
CA ASP A 523 5.65 1.05 26.80
C ASP A 523 4.14 0.90 26.48
N LEU A 524 3.33 1.83 26.98
CA LEU A 524 1.87 1.85 26.76
C LEU A 524 1.44 2.03 25.29
N ARG A 525 2.38 2.36 24.40
CA ARG A 525 2.16 2.52 22.95
C ARG A 525 2.69 1.33 22.15
N ASP A 526 2.95 0.19 22.83
CA ASP A 526 3.51 -1.04 22.29
C ASP A 526 4.92 -0.88 21.66
N ARG A 527 5.64 0.21 22.01
CA ARG A 527 7.00 0.48 21.53
C ARG A 527 8.01 -0.30 22.36
N ILE A 528 8.96 -0.97 21.72
CA ILE A 528 10.03 -1.68 22.43
C ILE A 528 10.95 -0.71 23.17
N THR A 529 11.28 -1.02 24.43
CA THR A 529 12.19 -0.22 25.27
C THR A 529 13.45 -0.99 25.66
N ARG A 530 13.41 -2.33 25.65
CA ARG A 530 14.56 -3.17 26.00
C ARG A 530 14.43 -4.58 25.42
N LEU A 531 15.55 -5.17 25.06
CA LEU A 531 15.73 -6.60 24.73
C LEU A 531 16.90 -7.13 25.55
N GLY A 532 16.62 -7.95 26.57
CA GLY A 532 17.66 -8.42 27.50
C GLY A 532 18.34 -7.27 28.19
N ASP A 533 19.62 -7.03 27.86
CA ASP A 533 20.41 -5.90 28.37
C ASP A 533 20.57 -4.76 27.35
N VAL A 534 20.14 -4.97 26.10
CA VAL A 534 20.18 -3.98 25.03
C VAL A 534 19.01 -3.01 25.17
N GLN A 535 19.32 -1.73 25.32
CA GLN A 535 18.31 -0.67 25.34
C GLN A 535 17.80 -0.37 23.93
N TYR A 536 16.51 -0.11 23.83
CA TYR A 536 15.85 0.34 22.60
C TYR A 536 15.24 1.72 22.83
N ARG A 537 15.28 2.55 21.79
CA ARG A 537 14.56 3.82 21.75
C ARG A 537 13.80 3.90 20.43
N LEU A 538 12.50 4.08 20.53
CA LEU A 538 11.67 4.53 19.42
C LEU A 538 11.42 6.03 19.58
N ASP A 539 11.31 6.75 18.47
CA ASP A 539 10.96 8.16 18.52
C ASP A 539 9.46 8.37 18.81
N GLU A 540 9.05 9.63 18.91
CA GLU A 540 7.66 9.99 19.21
C GLU A 540 6.67 9.61 18.10
N ASP A 541 7.14 9.35 16.88
CA ASP A 541 6.27 8.84 15.81
C ASP A 541 6.17 7.31 15.83
N GLY A 542 6.96 6.66 16.69
CA GLY A 542 7.01 5.21 16.85
C GLY A 542 8.00 4.51 15.92
N PHE A 543 8.96 5.23 15.33
CA PHE A 543 10.00 4.67 14.46
C PHE A 543 11.22 4.27 15.30
N LEU A 544 11.90 3.18 14.95
CA LEU A 544 13.17 2.79 15.58
C LEU A 544 14.20 3.91 15.43
N ARG A 545 14.74 4.39 16.56
CA ARG A 545 15.78 5.42 16.61
C ARG A 545 17.12 4.89 17.10
N GLN A 546 17.11 4.01 18.10
CA GLN A 546 18.34 3.48 18.69
C GLN A 546 18.16 2.02 19.15
N ARG A 547 19.21 1.22 18.94
CA ARG A 547 19.38 -0.13 19.49
C ARG A 547 20.80 -0.28 20.04
N GLY A 548 20.95 -0.26 21.36
CA GLY A 548 22.28 -0.23 21.99
C GLY A 548 23.11 0.97 21.50
N ALA A 549 24.22 0.70 20.82
CA ALA A 549 25.10 1.73 20.27
C ALA A 549 24.80 2.11 18.81
N GLU A 550 23.80 1.49 18.19
CA GLU A 550 23.40 1.75 16.80
C GLU A 550 22.30 2.80 16.75
N ILE A 551 22.45 3.78 15.86
CA ILE A 551 21.48 4.84 15.61
C ILE A 551 20.89 4.64 14.21
N PHE A 552 19.56 4.74 14.13
CA PHE A 552 18.77 4.55 12.92
C PHE A 552 18.11 5.86 12.51
N GLU A 553 18.25 6.23 11.24
CA GLU A 553 17.70 7.46 10.68
C GLU A 553 16.66 7.14 9.61
N TYR A 554 15.39 7.35 9.96
CA TYR A 554 14.24 7.24 9.07
C TYR A 554 13.79 8.62 8.60
N ASN A 555 13.59 8.77 7.29
CA ASN A 555 13.03 9.99 6.70
C ASN A 555 11.49 10.08 6.91
N SER A 556 10.87 11.16 6.44
CA SER A 556 9.42 11.37 6.55
C SER A 556 8.58 10.35 5.77
N LYS A 557 9.14 9.72 4.73
CA LYS A 557 8.49 8.64 3.98
C LYS A 557 8.55 7.29 4.72
N GLY A 558 9.27 7.23 5.83
CA GLY A 558 9.48 6.04 6.62
C GLY A 558 10.53 5.09 6.06
N LEU A 559 11.40 5.60 5.18
CA LEU A 559 12.50 4.85 4.59
C LEU A 559 13.78 5.05 5.43
N LEU A 560 14.49 3.96 5.73
CA LEU A 560 15.76 4.00 6.46
C LEU A 560 16.85 4.55 5.55
N VAL A 561 17.35 5.75 5.83
CA VAL A 561 18.35 6.44 4.99
C VAL A 561 19.78 6.25 5.50
N ARG A 562 19.95 6.04 6.81
CA ARG A 562 21.27 5.84 7.42
C ARG A 562 21.18 5.00 8.69
N VAL A 563 22.20 4.16 8.91
CA VAL A 563 22.48 3.53 10.19
C VAL A 563 23.95 3.70 10.51
N TYR A 564 24.28 3.98 11.77
CA TYR A 564 25.68 4.04 12.18
C TYR A 564 25.87 3.61 13.63
N SER A 565 27.08 3.16 13.93
CA SER A 565 27.54 2.90 15.30
C SER A 565 28.87 3.60 15.54
N LYS A 566 28.88 4.58 16.45
CA LYS A 566 30.12 5.26 16.84
C LYS A 566 31.05 4.34 17.62
N ALA A 567 30.49 3.44 18.44
CA ALA A 567 31.27 2.49 19.23
C ALA A 567 31.98 1.44 18.35
N ALA A 568 31.32 1.00 17.27
CA ALA A 568 31.87 0.03 16.33
C ALA A 568 32.48 0.67 15.06
N SER A 569 32.51 2.00 14.98
CA SER A 569 33.10 2.79 13.89
C SER A 569 32.64 2.39 12.48
N TRP A 570 31.34 2.20 12.27
CA TRP A 570 30.77 1.95 10.93
C TRP A 570 29.51 2.77 10.66
N THR A 571 29.25 3.04 9.37
CA THR A 571 28.02 3.66 8.87
C THR A 571 27.57 2.96 7.60
N ILE A 572 26.26 2.93 7.37
CA ILE A 572 25.61 2.47 6.14
C ILE A 572 24.66 3.57 5.69
N GLN A 573 24.71 3.90 4.41
CA GLN A 573 23.81 4.83 3.74
C GLN A 573 22.99 4.08 2.71
N TYR A 574 21.70 4.39 2.66
CA TYR A 574 20.77 3.81 1.70
C TYR A 574 20.21 4.89 0.78
N ARG A 575 20.04 4.55 -0.50
CA ARG A 575 19.38 5.41 -1.49
C ARG A 575 18.10 4.74 -1.99
N TYR A 576 17.12 5.56 -2.36
CA TYR A 576 15.81 5.12 -2.86
C TYR A 576 15.48 5.81 -4.19
N ASP A 577 14.65 5.16 -5.01
CA ASP A 577 14.05 5.78 -6.18
C ASP A 577 12.75 6.53 -5.85
N GLY A 578 12.21 7.24 -6.84
CA GLY A 578 10.95 7.99 -6.67
C GLY A 578 9.69 7.13 -6.50
N LEU A 579 9.81 5.80 -6.58
CA LEU A 579 8.72 4.86 -6.31
C LEU A 579 8.83 4.22 -4.91
N GLY A 580 9.83 4.64 -4.11
CA GLY A 580 10.03 4.20 -2.73
C GLY A 580 10.88 2.93 -2.60
N ARG A 581 11.50 2.42 -3.67
CA ARG A 581 12.31 1.20 -3.62
C ARG A 581 13.77 1.51 -3.31
N ARG A 582 14.43 0.65 -2.52
CA ARG A 582 15.87 0.77 -2.24
C ARG A 582 16.68 0.51 -3.52
N VAL A 583 17.51 1.46 -3.93
CA VAL A 583 18.36 1.35 -5.15
C VAL A 583 19.84 1.26 -4.86
N ALA A 584 20.28 1.62 -3.65
CA ALA A 584 21.67 1.42 -3.23
C ALA A 584 21.81 1.20 -1.73
N SER A 585 22.87 0.48 -1.35
CA SER A 585 23.40 0.39 0.01
C SER A 585 24.91 0.56 -0.06
N ARG A 586 25.45 1.50 0.72
CA ARG A 586 26.88 1.78 0.79
C ARG A 586 27.31 1.83 2.25
N ASN A 587 28.26 0.97 2.64
CA ASN A 587 28.82 0.99 3.98
C ASN A 587 30.25 1.56 3.99
N SER A 588 30.69 2.03 5.17
CA SER A 588 32.06 2.53 5.37
C SER A 588 33.13 1.44 5.40
N LEU A 589 32.73 0.17 5.34
CA LEU A 589 33.64 -0.98 5.28
C LEU A 589 34.00 -1.38 3.85
N GLY A 590 33.48 -0.66 2.84
CA GLY A 590 33.84 -0.82 1.43
C GLY A 590 32.79 -1.54 0.58
N GLN A 591 31.72 -2.09 1.17
CA GLN A 591 30.62 -2.68 0.41
C GLN A 591 29.76 -1.58 -0.20
N HIS A 592 29.52 -1.69 -1.50
CA HIS A 592 28.59 -0.83 -2.22
C HIS A 592 27.81 -1.68 -3.24
N LEU A 593 26.49 -1.74 -3.05
CA LEU A 593 25.57 -2.52 -3.86
C LEU A 593 24.51 -1.62 -4.47
N GLN A 594 24.13 -1.87 -5.72
CA GLN A 594 22.95 -1.29 -6.36
C GLN A 594 21.91 -2.36 -6.69
N PHE A 595 20.64 -2.03 -6.52
CA PHE A 595 19.51 -2.93 -6.71
C PHE A 595 18.63 -2.46 -7.88
N PHE A 596 18.25 -3.38 -8.76
CA PHE A 596 17.41 -3.09 -9.92
C PHE A 596 16.18 -4.00 -10.00
N TYR A 597 15.12 -3.49 -10.63
CA TYR A 597 13.77 -4.03 -10.61
C TYR A 597 13.21 -4.09 -12.03
N ALA A 598 13.37 -5.24 -12.70
CA ALA A 598 13.01 -5.45 -14.10
C ALA A 598 11.69 -6.22 -14.30
N ASP A 599 11.12 -6.80 -13.24
CA ASP A 599 9.85 -7.52 -13.33
C ASP A 599 8.69 -6.51 -13.31
N LEU A 600 8.07 -6.29 -14.47
CA LEU A 600 6.96 -5.34 -14.62
C LEU A 600 5.68 -5.79 -13.87
N ASN A 601 5.48 -7.10 -13.69
CA ASN A 601 4.32 -7.64 -12.98
C ASN A 601 4.50 -7.56 -11.46
N TYR A 602 5.74 -7.65 -10.98
CA TYR A 602 6.11 -7.58 -9.57
C TYR A 602 7.14 -6.46 -9.33
N PRO A 603 6.73 -5.18 -9.38
CA PRO A 603 7.67 -4.06 -9.47
C PRO A 603 8.50 -3.79 -8.20
N THR A 604 8.21 -4.47 -7.08
CA THR A 604 9.02 -4.45 -5.85
C THR A 604 10.04 -5.58 -5.77
N ARG A 605 10.05 -6.51 -6.73
CA ARG A 605 10.96 -7.66 -6.77
C ARG A 605 12.30 -7.25 -7.35
N ILE A 606 13.36 -7.55 -6.61
CA ILE A 606 14.73 -7.29 -7.05
C ILE A 606 15.10 -8.36 -8.05
N THR A 607 15.49 -7.96 -9.26
CA THR A 607 15.89 -8.93 -10.30
C THR A 607 17.38 -8.93 -10.53
N HIS A 608 18.06 -7.80 -10.31
CA HIS A 608 19.49 -7.68 -10.52
C HIS A 608 20.15 -6.89 -9.39
N VAL A 609 21.38 -7.28 -9.03
CA VAL A 609 22.25 -6.53 -8.12
C VAL A 609 23.59 -6.29 -8.78
N TYR A 610 24.06 -5.04 -8.75
CA TYR A 610 25.41 -4.68 -9.18
C TYR A 610 26.29 -4.49 -7.95
N ASN A 611 27.41 -5.19 -7.89
CA ASN A 611 28.39 -5.08 -6.82
C ASN A 611 29.58 -4.22 -7.27
N HIS A 612 29.75 -3.04 -6.68
CA HIS A 612 30.84 -2.14 -7.07
C HIS A 612 32.23 -2.66 -6.69
N SER A 613 32.32 -3.55 -5.69
CA SER A 613 33.59 -4.10 -5.25
C SER A 613 34.15 -5.13 -6.24
N SER A 614 33.29 -5.91 -6.90
CA SER A 614 33.69 -6.91 -7.92
C SER A 614 33.39 -6.48 -9.36
N SER A 615 32.60 -5.42 -9.56
CA SER A 615 32.02 -5.01 -10.85
C SER A 615 31.14 -6.07 -11.51
N GLU A 616 30.65 -7.04 -10.73
CA GLU A 616 29.79 -8.12 -11.22
C GLU A 616 28.31 -7.78 -11.06
N ILE A 617 27.50 -8.36 -11.94
CA ILE A 617 26.04 -8.29 -11.89
C ILE A 617 25.52 -9.67 -11.50
N THR A 618 24.67 -9.73 -10.48
CA THR A 618 23.95 -10.94 -10.09
C THR A 618 22.49 -10.84 -10.52
N SER A 619 22.03 -11.77 -11.35
CA SER A 619 20.62 -11.95 -11.74
C SER A 619 19.95 -12.97 -10.82
N PHE A 620 18.76 -12.64 -10.30
CA PHE A 620 17.98 -13.51 -9.42
C PHE A 620 16.77 -14.09 -10.15
N TYR A 621 16.55 -15.40 -10.02
CA TYR A 621 15.41 -16.11 -10.59
C TYR A 621 14.50 -16.64 -9.48
N TYR A 622 13.20 -16.42 -9.69
CA TYR A 622 12.15 -16.70 -8.72
C TYR A 622 11.20 -17.77 -9.25
N ASP A 623 10.77 -18.66 -8.37
CA ASP A 623 9.78 -19.67 -8.71
C ASP A 623 8.36 -19.05 -8.78
N LEU A 624 7.38 -19.88 -9.15
CA LEU A 624 5.99 -19.43 -9.33
C LEU A 624 5.30 -18.94 -8.05
N GLN A 625 5.90 -19.13 -6.86
CA GLN A 625 5.42 -18.55 -5.59
C GLN A 625 6.21 -17.31 -5.17
N GLY A 626 7.18 -16.88 -5.97
CA GLY A 626 8.02 -15.72 -5.69
C GLY A 626 9.20 -16.02 -4.78
N HIS A 627 9.58 -17.29 -4.57
CA HIS A 627 10.78 -17.62 -3.80
C HIS A 627 12.01 -17.68 -4.73
N VAL A 628 13.13 -17.11 -4.31
CA VAL A 628 14.38 -17.24 -5.07
C VAL A 628 14.81 -18.71 -5.11
N PHE A 629 15.12 -19.24 -6.28
CA PHE A 629 15.58 -20.63 -6.41
C PHE A 629 16.88 -20.77 -7.20
N ALA A 630 17.28 -19.73 -7.93
CA ALA A 630 18.56 -19.70 -8.64
C ALA A 630 19.08 -18.28 -8.76
N MET A 631 20.38 -18.14 -8.95
CA MET A 631 21.01 -16.89 -9.36
C MET A 631 22.17 -17.15 -10.32
N GLU A 632 22.52 -16.14 -11.09
CA GLU A 632 23.59 -16.19 -12.09
C GLU A 632 24.41 -14.91 -12.01
N ILE A 633 25.73 -15.04 -12.02
CA ILE A 633 26.65 -13.90 -12.01
C ILE A 633 27.11 -13.63 -13.44
N SER A 634 27.36 -12.36 -13.80
CA SER A 634 27.84 -11.95 -15.13
C SER A 634 29.16 -12.59 -15.57
N SER A 635 29.90 -13.22 -14.64
CA SER A 635 31.09 -14.05 -14.92
C SER A 635 30.74 -15.43 -15.53
N GLY A 636 29.46 -15.83 -15.51
CA GLY A 636 28.95 -17.12 -15.99
C GLY A 636 28.75 -18.17 -14.90
N GLU A 637 29.03 -17.84 -13.63
CA GLU A 637 28.77 -18.75 -12.52
C GLU A 637 27.27 -18.85 -12.19
N GLU A 638 26.78 -20.08 -12.08
CA GLU A 638 25.39 -20.36 -11.69
C GLU A 638 25.33 -20.96 -10.28
N PHE A 639 24.31 -20.54 -9.54
CA PHE A 639 24.03 -21.00 -8.20
C PHE A 639 22.56 -21.39 -8.06
N TYR A 640 22.33 -22.47 -7.32
CA TYR A 640 21.00 -23.00 -7.05
C TYR A 640 20.69 -22.80 -5.57
N ILE A 641 19.57 -22.14 -5.27
CA ILE A 641 19.20 -21.69 -3.93
C ILE A 641 18.01 -22.53 -3.44
N ALA A 642 18.18 -23.20 -2.30
CA ALA A 642 17.09 -23.91 -1.65
C ALA A 642 16.40 -23.01 -0.64
N CYS A 643 15.11 -22.73 -0.86
CA CYS A 643 14.27 -21.96 0.05
C CYS A 643 13.29 -22.85 0.84
N ASP A 644 12.89 -22.37 2.02
CA ASP A 644 11.77 -22.95 2.77
C ASP A 644 10.39 -22.51 2.24
N ASN A 645 9.33 -22.92 2.94
CA ASN A 645 7.95 -22.61 2.58
C ASN A 645 7.58 -21.12 2.67
N THR A 646 8.45 -20.28 3.23
CA THR A 646 8.27 -18.82 3.35
C THR A 646 9.12 -18.03 2.37
N GLY A 647 9.94 -18.70 1.55
CA GLY A 647 10.89 -18.07 0.65
C GLY A 647 12.22 -17.68 1.31
N THR A 648 12.51 -18.21 2.50
CA THR A 648 13.79 -17.97 3.19
C THR A 648 14.88 -18.89 2.62
N PRO A 649 16.00 -18.38 2.07
CA PRO A 649 17.11 -19.20 1.59
C PRO A 649 17.79 -19.97 2.73
N LEU A 650 17.88 -21.29 2.62
CA LEU A 650 18.52 -22.17 3.61
C LEU A 650 19.84 -22.76 3.12
N ALA A 651 20.03 -22.90 1.82
CA ALA A 651 21.26 -23.41 1.24
C ALA A 651 21.52 -22.88 -0.16
N VAL A 652 22.80 -22.82 -0.54
CA VAL A 652 23.27 -22.46 -1.87
C VAL A 652 24.17 -23.57 -2.40
N PHE A 653 23.88 -24.05 -3.59
CA PHE A 653 24.66 -25.06 -4.31
C PHE A 653 25.32 -24.43 -5.55
N SER A 654 26.52 -24.91 -5.89
CA SER A 654 27.17 -24.54 -7.15
C SER A 654 26.50 -25.21 -8.36
N ASN A 655 26.86 -24.77 -9.57
CA ASN A 655 26.50 -25.42 -10.83
C ASN A 655 26.86 -26.92 -10.89
N ASN A 656 27.87 -27.36 -10.14
CA ASN A 656 28.33 -28.75 -10.02
C ASN A 656 27.64 -29.54 -8.90
N GLY A 657 26.67 -28.93 -8.20
CA GLY A 657 25.92 -29.57 -7.10
C GLY A 657 26.67 -29.62 -5.77
N LEU A 658 27.72 -28.81 -5.59
CA LEU A 658 28.45 -28.70 -4.32
C LEU A 658 27.70 -27.74 -3.37
N LEU A 659 27.51 -28.11 -2.11
CA LEU A 659 26.97 -27.21 -1.08
C LEU A 659 28.01 -26.12 -0.73
N LEU A 660 27.73 -24.86 -1.08
CA LEU A 660 28.61 -23.71 -0.87
C LEU A 660 28.29 -22.95 0.42
N LYS A 661 26.99 -22.88 0.77
CA LYS A 661 26.50 -22.18 1.96
C LYS A 661 25.28 -22.90 2.51
N GLN A 662 25.20 -23.02 3.83
CA GLN A 662 24.04 -23.46 4.58
C GLN A 662 23.77 -22.47 5.70
N VAL A 663 22.52 -22.06 5.85
CA VAL A 663 22.08 -21.11 6.86
C VAL A 663 20.91 -21.70 7.64
N GLN A 664 20.93 -21.53 8.96
CA GLN A 664 19.81 -21.90 9.83
C GLN A 664 19.31 -20.69 10.61
N TYR A 665 17.99 -20.58 10.68
CA TYR A 665 17.27 -19.44 11.22
C TYR A 665 16.39 -19.86 12.40
N THR A 666 16.30 -19.01 13.43
CA THR A 666 15.22 -19.10 14.40
C THR A 666 13.88 -18.83 13.73
N ALA A 667 12.76 -19.07 14.43
CA ALA A 667 11.44 -18.86 13.83
C ALA A 667 11.16 -17.40 13.44
N TYR A 668 11.83 -16.45 14.10
CA TYR A 668 11.74 -15.02 13.82
C TYR A 668 12.88 -14.50 12.92
N GLY A 669 13.65 -15.40 12.30
CA GLY A 669 14.61 -15.04 11.25
C GLY A 669 16.02 -14.70 11.73
N GLU A 670 16.36 -14.94 13.01
CA GLU A 670 17.73 -14.76 13.50
C GLU A 670 18.61 -15.91 13.01
N VAL A 671 19.69 -15.57 12.30
CA VAL A 671 20.69 -16.55 11.87
C VAL A 671 21.47 -17.03 13.09
N TYR A 672 21.39 -18.31 13.41
CA TYR A 672 22.15 -18.92 14.50
C TYR A 672 23.24 -19.90 14.02
N PHE A 673 23.24 -20.21 12.72
CA PHE A 673 24.30 -20.97 12.05
C PHE A 673 24.43 -20.51 10.60
N ASP A 674 25.66 -20.26 10.16
CA ASP A 674 26.03 -19.95 8.78
C ASP A 674 27.36 -20.65 8.45
N SER A 675 27.34 -21.56 7.48
CA SER A 675 28.53 -22.36 7.13
C SER A 675 29.57 -21.57 6.34
N ASN A 676 29.19 -20.47 5.71
CA ASN A 676 30.09 -19.66 4.87
C ASN A 676 29.65 -18.18 4.87
N PRO A 677 29.99 -17.41 5.92
CA PRO A 677 29.60 -16.01 6.05
C PRO A 677 30.15 -15.09 4.95
N ASP A 678 31.28 -15.47 4.33
CA ASP A 678 31.91 -14.69 3.25
C ASP A 678 31.09 -14.71 1.95
N PHE A 679 30.27 -15.75 1.76
CA PHE A 679 29.27 -15.79 0.69
C PHE A 679 28.05 -14.95 1.09
N VAL A 680 28.03 -13.70 0.65
CA VAL A 680 26.96 -12.74 0.97
C VAL A 680 25.75 -12.96 0.07
N LEU A 681 24.65 -13.46 0.65
CA LEU A 681 23.35 -13.53 -0.01
C LEU A 681 22.49 -12.34 0.43
N VAL A 682 22.15 -11.46 -0.52
CA VAL A 682 21.38 -10.24 -0.24
C VAL A 682 19.90 -10.50 0.09
N ILE A 683 19.35 -11.61 -0.39
CA ILE A 683 17.99 -12.07 -0.08
C ILE A 683 18.06 -12.97 1.15
N GLY A 684 17.30 -12.62 2.20
CA GLY A 684 17.29 -13.34 3.46
C GLY A 684 15.91 -13.88 3.85
N PHE A 685 15.63 -13.87 5.15
CA PHE A 685 14.38 -14.38 5.72
C PHE A 685 13.14 -13.75 5.06
N HIS A 686 12.18 -14.60 4.69
CA HIS A 686 10.96 -14.27 3.94
C HIS A 686 11.19 -13.55 2.59
N GLY A 687 12.39 -13.67 2.01
CA GLY A 687 12.73 -12.99 0.75
C GLY A 687 13.06 -11.50 0.90
N GLY A 688 13.18 -10.98 2.12
CA GLY A 688 13.55 -9.60 2.38
C GLY A 688 15.03 -9.30 2.11
N LEU A 689 15.37 -8.03 1.91
CA LEU A 689 16.76 -7.60 1.77
C LEU A 689 17.46 -7.57 3.13
N TYR A 690 18.37 -8.51 3.36
CA TYR A 690 19.06 -8.65 4.65
C TYR A 690 20.33 -7.82 4.69
N ASP A 691 20.48 -7.03 5.75
CA ASP A 691 21.71 -6.33 6.07
C ASP A 691 22.30 -6.90 7.38
N PRO A 692 23.45 -7.60 7.32
CA PRO A 692 24.00 -8.32 8.47
C PRO A 692 24.55 -7.39 9.57
N LEU A 693 24.95 -6.16 9.22
CA LEU A 693 25.45 -5.19 10.21
C LEU A 693 24.29 -4.65 11.04
N THR A 694 23.20 -4.25 10.37
CA THR A 694 22.02 -3.72 11.05
C THR A 694 21.08 -4.80 11.58
N ARG A 695 21.23 -6.05 11.14
CA ARG A 695 20.29 -7.16 11.42
C ARG A 695 18.84 -6.79 11.12
N LEU A 696 18.62 -5.94 10.12
CA LEU A 696 17.31 -5.58 9.61
C LEU A 696 17.05 -6.30 8.28
N LEU A 697 15.77 -6.59 8.03
CA LEU A 697 15.28 -7.01 6.72
C LEU A 697 14.40 -5.93 6.14
N HIS A 698 14.72 -5.48 4.93
CA HIS A 698 13.90 -4.51 4.23
C HIS A 698 12.85 -5.19 3.34
N PHE A 699 11.59 -4.78 3.51
CA PHE A 699 10.42 -5.26 2.79
C PHE A 699 9.59 -4.08 2.26
N GLY A 700 9.74 -3.74 0.98
CA GLY A 700 8.95 -2.65 0.37
C GLY A 700 9.06 -1.37 1.20
N ASP A 701 7.98 -0.99 1.87
CA ASP A 701 7.90 0.27 2.63
C ASP A 701 8.29 0.13 4.12
N ARG A 702 8.68 -1.05 4.62
CA ARG A 702 9.02 -1.26 6.05
C ARG A 702 10.24 -2.14 6.27
N ASP A 703 10.94 -1.90 7.38
CA ASP A 703 12.01 -2.78 7.85
C ASP A 703 11.55 -3.63 9.03
N TYR A 704 12.04 -4.85 9.09
CA TYR A 704 11.80 -5.82 10.15
C TYR A 704 13.06 -6.00 10.98
N ASP A 705 12.93 -5.83 12.30
CA ASP A 705 13.99 -6.03 13.29
C ASP A 705 14.03 -7.48 13.73
N ILE A 706 15.03 -8.22 13.23
CA ILE A 706 15.19 -9.65 13.48
C ILE A 706 15.32 -9.96 14.98
N PRO A 707 16.26 -9.34 15.74
CA PRO A 707 16.37 -9.57 17.18
C PRO A 707 15.06 -9.40 17.96
N ALA A 708 14.26 -8.38 17.65
CA ALA A 708 13.03 -8.08 18.36
C ALA A 708 11.79 -8.83 17.82
N GLY A 709 11.90 -9.48 16.66
CA GLY A 709 10.81 -10.23 16.04
C GLY A 709 9.63 -9.37 15.57
N ARG A 710 9.86 -8.10 15.18
CA ARG A 710 8.80 -7.11 14.89
C ARG A 710 9.19 -6.08 13.84
N TRP A 711 8.21 -5.35 13.31
CA TRP A 711 8.45 -4.20 12.43
C TRP A 711 9.11 -3.04 13.19
N THR A 712 9.96 -2.26 12.52
CA THR A 712 10.62 -1.08 13.10
C THR A 712 9.73 0.17 13.10
N THR A 713 8.60 0.13 12.38
CA THR A 713 7.65 1.23 12.19
C THR A 713 6.20 0.72 12.30
N PRO A 714 5.26 1.54 12.82
CA PRO A 714 3.87 1.13 12.98
C PRO A 714 3.09 1.14 11.64
N ASP A 715 2.23 0.14 11.40
CA ASP A 715 1.30 0.16 10.25
C ASP A 715 0.04 1.00 10.56
N ILE A 716 0.05 2.28 10.19
CA ILE A 716 -1.11 3.17 10.36
C ILE A 716 -2.31 2.79 9.48
N SER A 717 -2.11 2.02 8.40
CA SER A 717 -3.18 1.64 7.47
C SER A 717 -4.18 0.68 8.11
N ILE A 718 -3.79 0.01 9.20
CA ILE A 718 -4.64 -0.93 9.93
C ILE A 718 -5.96 -0.29 10.38
N TRP A 719 -5.92 1.00 10.71
CA TRP A 719 -7.08 1.78 11.16
C TRP A 719 -8.20 1.87 10.12
N THR A 720 -7.89 1.70 8.83
CA THR A 720 -8.89 1.66 7.75
C THR A 720 -9.74 0.38 7.73
N ARG A 721 -9.27 -0.68 8.40
CA ARG A 721 -9.88 -2.02 8.40
C ARG A 721 -10.48 -2.39 9.73
N VAL A 722 -9.81 -2.04 10.83
CA VAL A 722 -10.19 -2.42 12.21
C VAL A 722 -11.61 -2.02 12.59
N GLY A 723 -12.08 -0.86 12.11
CA GLY A 723 -13.47 -0.43 12.35
C GLY A 723 -14.52 -1.30 11.64
N LYS A 724 -14.20 -1.84 10.46
CA LYS A 724 -15.13 -2.58 9.57
C LYS A 724 -15.17 -4.08 9.84
N ASP A 725 -14.03 -4.66 10.22
CA ASP A 725 -13.90 -6.07 10.58
C ASP A 725 -13.06 -6.16 11.87
N PRO A 726 -13.70 -5.98 13.05
CA PRO A 726 -13.00 -5.96 14.32
C PRO A 726 -12.38 -7.31 14.67
N GLN A 727 -11.06 -7.32 14.84
CA GLN A 727 -10.22 -8.49 15.12
C GLN A 727 -9.02 -8.08 15.98
N PRO A 728 -8.31 -9.02 16.66
CA PRO A 728 -7.08 -8.72 17.37
C PRO A 728 -6.03 -8.11 16.45
N PHE A 729 -5.34 -7.07 16.93
CA PHE A 729 -4.32 -6.39 16.17
C PHE A 729 -3.22 -5.81 17.06
N ASN A 730 -2.07 -5.50 16.45
CA ASN A 730 -0.95 -4.78 17.04
C ASN A 730 -0.19 -4.06 15.91
N LEU A 731 0.26 -2.83 16.15
CA LEU A 731 0.86 -1.98 15.10
C LEU A 731 2.23 -2.46 14.60
N TYR A 732 2.94 -3.25 15.40
CA TYR A 732 4.33 -3.69 15.16
C TYR A 732 4.47 -5.20 14.92
N MET A 733 3.45 -5.99 15.29
CA MET A 733 3.48 -7.45 15.24
C MET A 733 3.75 -7.98 13.82
N PHE A 734 4.66 -8.95 13.72
CA PHE A 734 4.95 -9.63 12.47
C PHE A 734 4.03 -10.84 12.28
N ARG A 735 3.23 -10.84 11.21
CA ARG A 735 2.35 -11.94 10.76
C ARG A 735 1.52 -12.61 11.87
N GLY A 736 0.88 -11.84 12.74
CA GLY A 736 0.03 -12.43 13.79
C GLY A 736 0.81 -13.26 14.82
N ASN A 737 2.11 -12.98 15.00
CA ASN A 737 3.04 -13.81 15.78
C ASN A 737 3.14 -15.27 15.31
N ASN A 738 2.84 -15.51 14.03
CA ASN A 738 3.03 -16.80 13.37
C ASN A 738 3.91 -16.62 12.12
N PRO A 739 5.23 -16.40 12.29
CA PRO A 739 6.14 -16.14 11.18
C PRO A 739 6.22 -17.33 10.19
N ILE A 740 6.16 -18.57 10.69
CA ILE A 740 6.40 -19.79 9.90
C ILE A 740 5.24 -20.15 8.96
N SER A 741 4.02 -19.70 9.25
CA SER A 741 2.81 -20.11 8.51
C SER A 741 2.34 -19.07 7.51
N LYS A 742 1.79 -19.54 6.38
CA LYS A 742 0.95 -18.73 5.46
C LYS A 742 -0.47 -19.28 5.53
N ILE A 743 -1.27 -18.74 6.44
CA ILE A 743 -2.67 -19.18 6.62
C ILE A 743 -3.50 -18.65 5.46
N HIS A 744 -4.04 -19.55 4.63
CA HIS A 744 -4.96 -19.20 3.56
C HIS A 744 -6.34 -18.86 4.14
N GLN A 745 -6.92 -17.74 3.73
CA GLN A 745 -8.26 -17.37 4.16
C GLN A 745 -9.28 -18.16 3.34
N VAL A 746 -9.95 -19.14 3.94
CA VAL A 746 -10.91 -20.01 3.22
C VAL A 746 -12.02 -19.20 2.54
N LYS A 747 -12.41 -18.05 3.12
CA LYS A 747 -13.45 -17.17 2.57
C LYS A 747 -13.15 -16.68 1.15
N GLU A 748 -11.87 -16.56 0.80
CA GLU A 748 -11.44 -16.13 -0.52
C GLU A 748 -11.91 -17.10 -1.63
N TYR A 749 -11.97 -18.39 -1.33
CA TYR A 749 -12.41 -19.44 -2.26
C TYR A 749 -13.91 -19.44 -2.55
N VAL A 750 -14.72 -18.74 -1.76
CA VAL A 750 -16.16 -18.62 -2.00
C VAL A 750 -16.55 -17.25 -2.58
N THR A 751 -15.66 -16.27 -2.50
CA THR A 751 -15.88 -14.91 -3.03
C THR A 751 -15.30 -14.70 -4.43
N ASP A 752 -14.32 -15.49 -4.85
CA ASP A 752 -13.63 -15.29 -6.14
C ASP A 752 -13.22 -16.62 -6.81
N VAL A 753 -13.78 -16.88 -7.99
CA VAL A 753 -13.44 -18.04 -8.84
C VAL A 753 -11.97 -18.00 -9.29
N ASN A 754 -11.40 -16.81 -9.47
CA ASN A 754 -10.01 -16.66 -9.90
C ASN A 754 -9.04 -17.32 -8.91
N ILE A 755 -9.40 -17.42 -7.63
CA ILE A 755 -8.55 -18.05 -6.61
C ILE A 755 -8.49 -19.56 -6.80
N TRP A 756 -9.60 -20.18 -7.25
CA TRP A 756 -9.58 -21.56 -7.72
C TRP A 756 -8.71 -21.70 -8.96
N LEU A 757 -8.93 -20.86 -9.97
CA LEU A 757 -8.16 -20.90 -11.22
C LEU A 757 -6.64 -20.80 -10.95
N VAL A 758 -6.20 -19.84 -10.13
CA VAL A 758 -4.80 -19.68 -9.71
C VAL A 758 -4.29 -20.91 -8.96
N THR A 759 -5.11 -21.52 -8.09
CA THR A 759 -4.73 -22.77 -7.39
C THR A 759 -4.45 -23.91 -8.37
N PHE A 760 -5.17 -23.96 -9.50
CA PHE A 760 -4.94 -24.90 -10.60
C PHE A 760 -3.88 -24.41 -11.62
N GLY A 761 -3.21 -23.31 -11.30
CA GLY A 761 -2.14 -22.69 -12.09
C GLY A 761 -2.62 -21.86 -13.27
N PHE A 762 -3.90 -21.53 -13.40
CA PHE A 762 -4.34 -20.57 -14.41
C PHE A 762 -3.88 -19.16 -14.01
N HIS A 763 -3.32 -18.43 -14.97
CA HIS A 763 -2.90 -17.05 -14.83
C HIS A 763 -3.64 -16.21 -15.87
N LEU A 764 -4.91 -15.92 -15.58
CA LEU A 764 -5.78 -15.20 -16.53
C LEU A 764 -5.26 -13.81 -16.91
N HIS A 765 -4.45 -13.17 -16.07
CA HIS A 765 -3.77 -11.90 -16.40
C HIS A 765 -2.77 -12.03 -17.56
N ASN A 766 -2.23 -13.23 -17.81
CA ASN A 766 -1.41 -13.50 -18.98
C ASN A 766 -2.27 -13.86 -20.22
N ALA A 767 -3.46 -14.43 -20.03
CA ALA A 767 -4.30 -14.84 -21.15
C ALA A 767 -5.26 -13.73 -21.64
N ILE A 768 -5.65 -12.82 -20.75
CA ILE A 768 -6.68 -11.81 -20.97
C ILE A 768 -6.13 -10.43 -20.57
N PRO A 769 -5.82 -9.55 -21.54
CA PRO A 769 -5.37 -8.20 -21.23
C PRO A 769 -6.33 -7.43 -20.32
N GLY A 770 -5.77 -6.81 -19.28
CA GLY A 770 -6.52 -6.05 -18.27
C GLY A 770 -7.09 -6.89 -17.13
N PHE A 771 -6.91 -8.21 -17.13
CA PHE A 771 -7.32 -9.05 -15.99
C PHE A 771 -6.37 -8.85 -14.79
N PRO A 772 -6.87 -8.74 -13.54
CA PRO A 772 -6.03 -8.43 -12.38
C PRO A 772 -4.95 -9.47 -12.09
N ILE A 773 -3.72 -9.00 -11.79
CA ILE A 773 -2.62 -9.83 -11.31
C ILE A 773 -2.88 -10.22 -9.85
N PRO A 774 -2.82 -11.52 -9.48
CA PRO A 774 -2.96 -11.93 -8.08
C PRO A 774 -1.80 -11.41 -7.22
N LYS A 775 -2.07 -11.07 -5.96
CA LYS A 775 -1.06 -10.56 -5.02
C LYS A 775 -0.42 -11.73 -4.27
N PHE A 776 0.90 -11.91 -4.39
CA PHE A 776 1.61 -13.05 -3.79
C PHE A 776 2.52 -12.70 -2.59
N ASP A 777 2.87 -11.43 -2.41
CA ASP A 777 4.00 -11.00 -1.56
C ASP A 777 3.60 -10.34 -0.22
N LEU A 778 4.57 -10.30 0.70
CA LEU A 778 4.50 -9.55 1.96
C LEU A 778 4.58 -8.03 1.77
N THR A 779 5.05 -7.58 0.60
CA THR A 779 5.22 -6.17 0.27
C THR A 779 3.89 -5.59 -0.17
N GLN A 780 3.29 -4.73 0.65
CA GLN A 780 2.27 -3.83 0.13
C GLN A 780 2.99 -2.72 -0.64
N PRO A 781 2.71 -2.53 -1.95
CA PRO A 781 3.36 -1.45 -2.68
C PRO A 781 2.86 -0.09 -2.19
N SER A 782 3.76 0.89 -2.19
CA SER A 782 3.49 2.29 -1.91
C SER A 782 2.39 2.86 -2.83
N LEU A 783 1.81 3.99 -2.46
CA LEU A 783 0.78 4.65 -3.27
C LEU A 783 1.31 5.00 -4.66
N GLU A 784 2.49 5.61 -4.71
CA GLU A 784 3.16 5.99 -5.95
C GLU A 784 3.48 4.81 -6.85
N MET A 785 3.89 3.67 -6.28
CA MET A 785 4.10 2.44 -7.03
C MET A 785 2.79 1.94 -7.64
N LYS A 786 1.69 1.91 -6.86
CA LYS A 786 0.37 1.51 -7.40
C LYS A 786 -0.08 2.46 -8.51
N LYS A 787 0.06 3.77 -8.29
CA LYS A 787 -0.32 4.81 -9.25
C LYS A 787 0.52 4.75 -10.53
N SER A 788 1.80 4.40 -10.48
CA SER A 788 2.65 4.29 -11.67
C SER A 788 2.30 3.11 -12.57
N GLN A 789 1.67 2.07 -12.03
CA GLN A 789 1.22 0.89 -12.79
C GLN A 789 -0.16 1.11 -13.46
N LEU A 790 -0.92 2.13 -13.03
CA LEU A 790 -2.24 2.44 -13.57
C LEU A 790 -2.11 3.42 -14.74
N TRP A 791 -2.34 2.91 -15.95
CA TRP A 791 -2.35 3.75 -17.16
C TRP A 791 -3.71 4.44 -17.39
N ASP A 792 -4.81 3.84 -16.94
CA ASP A 792 -6.18 4.36 -17.00
C ASP A 792 -6.74 4.68 -15.62
N ASP A 793 -6.05 5.57 -14.90
CA ASP A 793 -6.49 6.07 -13.59
C ASP A 793 -7.33 7.35 -13.71
N LEU A 794 -8.06 7.51 -14.82
CA LEU A 794 -8.86 8.71 -15.02
C LEU A 794 -10.05 8.69 -14.04
N PRO A 795 -10.26 9.75 -13.24
CA PRO A 795 -11.46 9.84 -12.44
C PRO A 795 -12.65 9.82 -13.40
N SER A 796 -13.74 9.15 -13.01
CA SER A 796 -14.92 9.03 -13.87
C SER A 796 -15.72 10.34 -13.89
N ILE A 797 -15.15 11.35 -14.53
CA ILE A 797 -15.63 12.72 -14.64
C ILE A 797 -16.92 12.76 -15.49
N SER A 798 -17.05 11.85 -16.45
CA SER A 798 -18.18 11.78 -17.38
C SER A 798 -18.96 10.47 -17.25
N GLY A 799 -20.26 10.52 -17.58
CA GLY A 799 -21.12 9.34 -17.64
C GLY A 799 -20.62 8.29 -18.64
N VAL A 800 -20.01 8.71 -19.75
CA VAL A 800 -19.45 7.78 -20.75
C VAL A 800 -18.25 7.01 -20.20
N GLN A 801 -17.37 7.64 -19.41
CA GLN A 801 -16.25 6.93 -18.75
C GLN A 801 -16.76 5.94 -17.68
N GLN A 802 -17.82 6.31 -16.94
CA GLN A 802 -18.45 5.40 -15.99
C GLN A 802 -19.04 4.18 -16.70
N GLU A 803 -19.68 4.39 -17.86
CA GLU A 803 -20.21 3.31 -18.68
C GLU A 803 -19.09 2.41 -19.24
N VAL A 804 -17.98 2.97 -19.73
CA VAL A 804 -16.78 2.21 -20.14
C VAL A 804 -16.28 1.34 -18.98
N THR A 805 -16.13 1.94 -17.80
CA THR A 805 -15.65 1.24 -16.61
C THR A 805 -16.61 0.11 -16.21
N ARG A 806 -17.93 0.36 -16.28
CA ARG A 806 -18.98 -0.62 -15.98
C ARG A 806 -18.92 -1.80 -16.96
N GLN A 807 -18.84 -1.53 -18.26
CA GLN A 807 -18.76 -2.56 -19.29
C GLN A 807 -17.47 -3.38 -19.20
N SER A 808 -16.32 -2.71 -19.02
CA SER A 808 -15.02 -3.37 -18.84
C SER A 808 -15.03 -4.32 -17.64
N ARG A 809 -15.53 -3.85 -16.49
CA ARG A 809 -15.67 -4.69 -15.27
C ARG A 809 -16.63 -5.85 -15.49
N ALA A 810 -17.80 -5.61 -16.06
CA ALA A 810 -18.80 -6.65 -16.32
C ALA A 810 -18.29 -7.72 -17.30
N PHE A 811 -17.48 -7.32 -18.29
CA PHE A 811 -16.92 -8.21 -19.30
C PHE A 811 -15.82 -9.14 -18.75
N LEU A 812 -14.98 -8.62 -17.85
CA LEU A 812 -13.88 -9.36 -17.22
C LEU A 812 -14.32 -10.14 -15.96
N SER A 813 -15.46 -9.82 -15.38
CA SER A 813 -16.00 -10.56 -14.24
C SER A 813 -16.61 -11.90 -14.68
N PHE A 814 -16.14 -12.99 -14.09
CA PHE A 814 -17.02 -14.16 -13.92
C PHE A 814 -18.17 -13.72 -13.01
N GLU A 815 -19.40 -14.17 -13.27
CA GLU A 815 -20.60 -13.70 -12.56
C GLU A 815 -20.37 -13.61 -11.05
N ARG A 816 -20.90 -12.54 -10.43
CA ARG A 816 -20.86 -12.37 -8.98
C ARG A 816 -21.40 -13.64 -8.35
N MET A 817 -20.52 -14.43 -7.74
CA MET A 817 -20.91 -15.29 -6.63
C MET A 817 -21.79 -14.43 -5.73
N PRO A 818 -22.99 -14.90 -5.34
CA PRO A 818 -23.86 -14.16 -4.44
C PRO A 818 -23.03 -13.54 -3.32
N GLU A 819 -23.19 -12.25 -3.08
CA GLU A 819 -22.31 -11.55 -2.14
C GLU A 819 -22.44 -12.22 -0.78
N ILE A 820 -21.43 -13.01 -0.42
CA ILE A 820 -21.39 -13.74 0.84
C ILE A 820 -21.06 -12.70 1.90
N GLN A 821 -22.10 -12.02 2.39
CA GLN A 821 -21.99 -10.97 3.40
C GLN A 821 -21.70 -11.60 4.77
N LEU A 822 -20.41 -11.81 5.04
CA LEU A 822 -19.94 -12.34 6.33
C LEU A 822 -20.07 -11.32 7.47
N ASN A 823 -19.95 -10.02 7.14
CA ASN A 823 -20.04 -8.90 8.08
C ASN A 823 -21.11 -7.88 7.62
N ARG A 824 -21.61 -7.09 8.58
CA ARG A 824 -22.69 -6.09 8.41
C ARG A 824 -22.47 -5.20 7.18
N GLN A 825 -23.57 -4.84 6.50
CA GLN A 825 -23.61 -3.68 5.60
C GLN A 825 -23.19 -2.43 6.40
N HIS A 826 -21.94 -2.01 6.29
CA HIS A 826 -21.69 -0.57 6.29
C HIS A 826 -22.42 -0.03 5.07
N SER A 827 -23.19 1.05 5.24
CA SER A 827 -23.93 1.62 4.12
C SER A 827 -23.01 1.75 2.91
N ASP A 828 -23.44 1.23 1.77
CA ASP A 828 -22.76 1.25 0.46
C ASP A 828 -22.43 2.68 -0.03
N GLN A 829 -22.79 3.70 0.76
CA GLN A 829 -22.59 5.13 0.55
C GLN A 829 -21.47 5.76 1.41
N ALA A 830 -20.81 5.01 2.29
CA ALA A 830 -19.76 5.57 3.15
C ALA A 830 -18.46 5.81 2.36
N ARG A 831 -18.08 7.08 2.18
CA ARG A 831 -16.82 7.50 1.55
C ARG A 831 -15.63 6.81 2.22
N GLN A 832 -14.89 5.99 1.48
CA GLN A 832 -13.85 5.11 2.03
C GLN A 832 -12.67 5.86 2.69
N TRP A 833 -12.47 7.13 2.34
CA TRP A 833 -11.43 8.01 2.89
C TRP A 833 -11.84 8.72 4.19
N LEU A 834 -13.07 8.54 4.66
CA LEU A 834 -13.51 8.95 6.00
C LEU A 834 -13.31 7.78 6.96
N TRP A 835 -12.20 7.79 7.69
CA TRP A 835 -11.78 6.62 8.47
C TRP A 835 -12.51 6.51 9.81
N PHE A 836 -12.79 7.64 10.45
CA PHE A 836 -13.18 7.71 11.85
C PHE A 836 -14.49 8.46 12.05
N ALA A 837 -14.95 8.46 13.30
CA ALA A 837 -16.09 9.25 13.75
C ALA A 837 -15.93 10.72 13.35
N THR A 838 -16.92 11.28 12.63
CA THR A 838 -16.84 12.69 12.24
C THR A 838 -17.24 13.61 13.39
N VAL A 839 -16.36 14.56 13.66
CA VAL A 839 -16.60 15.66 14.60
C VAL A 839 -17.60 16.65 14.00
N LYS A 840 -18.38 17.33 14.84
CA LYS A 840 -19.20 18.46 14.39
C LYS A 840 -18.31 19.50 13.70
N SER A 841 -18.80 20.02 12.57
CA SER A 841 -18.06 20.98 11.76
C SER A 841 -18.17 22.40 12.33
N LEU A 842 -17.10 23.19 12.22
CA LEU A 842 -17.10 24.63 12.50
C LEU A 842 -18.05 25.36 11.54
N ILE A 843 -18.07 24.93 10.27
CA ILE A 843 -19.07 25.32 9.29
C ILE A 843 -20.31 24.47 9.53
N GLY A 844 -21.27 25.01 10.26
CA GLY A 844 -22.41 24.23 10.74
C GLY A 844 -23.41 23.86 9.64
N LYS A 845 -24.34 22.98 10.01
CA LYS A 845 -25.35 22.43 9.10
C LYS A 845 -26.19 23.56 8.50
N GLY A 846 -26.37 23.52 7.17
CA GLY A 846 -27.13 24.55 6.44
C GLY A 846 -26.31 25.74 5.97
N VAL A 847 -25.01 25.81 6.26
CA VAL A 847 -24.11 26.84 5.74
C VAL A 847 -23.36 26.31 4.50
N MET A 848 -23.46 27.04 3.40
CA MET A 848 -22.60 26.92 2.24
C MET A 848 -21.33 27.75 2.48
N LEU A 849 -20.18 27.15 2.19
CA LEU A 849 -18.88 27.80 2.13
C LEU A 849 -18.24 27.45 0.79
N ALA A 850 -17.90 28.47 0.00
CA ALA A 850 -17.16 28.34 -1.24
C ALA A 850 -15.91 29.21 -1.17
N VAL A 851 -14.78 28.67 -1.64
CA VAL A 851 -13.52 29.41 -1.80
C VAL A 851 -13.18 29.37 -3.28
N ILE A 852 -13.25 30.53 -3.95
CA ILE A 852 -13.07 30.66 -5.39
C ILE A 852 -11.96 31.67 -5.64
N GLN A 853 -10.81 31.23 -6.16
CA GLN A 853 -9.63 32.08 -6.37
C GLN A 853 -9.27 32.88 -5.10
N GLY A 854 -9.16 32.17 -3.97
CA GLY A 854 -8.96 32.75 -2.64
C GLY A 854 -10.15 33.51 -2.04
N ARG A 855 -11.20 33.89 -2.78
CA ARG A 855 -12.35 34.64 -2.22
C ARG A 855 -13.34 33.71 -1.55
N VAL A 856 -13.74 34.05 -0.33
CA VAL A 856 -14.71 33.29 0.46
C VAL A 856 -16.12 33.84 0.25
N VAL A 857 -17.03 32.96 -0.19
CA VAL A 857 -18.46 33.24 -0.28
C VAL A 857 -19.19 32.28 0.64
N THR A 858 -20.10 32.82 1.45
CA THR A 858 -20.95 32.02 2.33
C THR A 858 -22.42 32.29 2.06
N ASN A 859 -23.26 31.28 2.27
CA ASN A 859 -24.71 31.44 2.26
C ASN A 859 -25.33 30.54 3.32
N ALA A 860 -26.33 31.02 4.06
CA ALA A 860 -26.99 30.26 5.10
C ALA A 860 -28.41 29.92 4.67
N LEU A 861 -28.76 28.64 4.71
CA LEU A 861 -30.11 28.15 4.49
C LEU A 861 -30.95 28.32 5.76
N ASN A 862 -32.28 28.29 5.64
CA ASN A 862 -33.22 28.46 6.76
C ASN A 862 -33.05 27.43 7.90
N ILE A 863 -32.34 26.32 7.66
CA ILE A 863 -32.03 25.30 8.67
C ILE A 863 -30.81 25.64 9.54
N ALA A 864 -30.02 26.65 9.15
CA ALA A 864 -28.83 27.07 9.88
C ALA A 864 -29.24 27.82 11.16
N ASN A 865 -28.62 27.48 12.29
CA ASN A 865 -28.87 28.20 13.53
C ASN A 865 -28.18 29.58 13.54
N GLU A 866 -28.60 30.46 14.45
CA GLU A 866 -28.06 31.81 14.63
C GLU A 866 -26.52 31.84 14.74
N ASP A 867 -25.92 30.90 15.46
CA ASP A 867 -24.46 30.85 15.63
C ASP A 867 -23.73 30.41 14.36
N CYS A 868 -24.32 29.52 13.56
CA CYS A 868 -23.81 29.16 12.24
C CYS A 868 -23.86 30.36 11.28
N ILE A 869 -24.93 31.17 11.35
CA ILE A 869 -25.07 32.40 10.57
C ILE A 869 -24.00 33.42 10.97
N LYS A 870 -23.72 33.59 12.27
CA LYS A 870 -22.63 34.47 12.75
C LYS A 870 -21.27 34.02 12.24
N VAL A 871 -20.95 32.73 12.33
CA VAL A 871 -19.69 32.16 11.80
C VAL A 871 -19.60 32.39 10.28
N ALA A 872 -20.68 32.15 9.54
CA ALA A 872 -20.73 32.40 8.10
C ALA A 872 -20.48 33.89 7.78
N ALA A 873 -21.13 34.82 8.47
CA ALA A 873 -20.96 36.25 8.28
C ALA A 873 -19.50 36.71 8.50
N VAL A 874 -18.84 36.20 9.54
CA VAL A 874 -17.42 36.48 9.83
C VAL A 874 -16.51 36.01 8.71
N LEU A 875 -16.82 34.90 8.04
CA LEU A 875 -16.04 34.37 6.92
C LEU A 875 -16.40 35.00 5.57
N ASN A 876 -17.63 35.49 5.41
CA ASN A 876 -18.12 36.01 4.15
C ASN A 876 -17.28 37.19 3.64
N ASN A 877 -16.92 37.19 2.34
CA ASN A 877 -16.05 38.19 1.71
C ASN A 877 -14.62 38.27 2.28
N ALA A 878 -14.18 37.27 3.06
CA ALA A 878 -12.78 37.13 3.41
C ALA A 878 -11.97 36.62 2.21
N PHE A 879 -10.65 36.83 2.25
CA PHE A 879 -9.70 36.17 1.35
C PHE A 879 -8.94 35.10 2.12
N TYR A 880 -9.03 33.85 1.65
CA TYR A 880 -8.28 32.71 2.14
C TYR A 880 -6.85 32.74 1.59
N LEU A 881 -5.86 32.50 2.46
CA LEU A 881 -4.47 32.36 2.04
C LEU A 881 -4.21 30.89 1.63
N GLU A 882 -4.40 30.61 0.35
CA GLU A 882 -4.13 29.30 -0.26
C GLU A 882 -2.70 28.83 0.02
N ASP A 883 -2.53 27.51 0.23
CA ASP A 883 -1.27 26.82 0.58
C ASP A 883 -0.54 27.29 1.86
N LEU A 884 -1.08 28.25 2.59
CA LEU A 884 -0.52 28.78 3.83
C LEU A 884 -1.31 28.32 5.06
N HIS A 885 -1.53 27.02 5.17
CA HIS A 885 -2.17 26.38 6.32
C HIS A 885 -1.20 25.39 6.98
N TYR A 886 -1.23 25.32 8.31
CA TYR A 886 -0.24 24.58 9.09
C TYR A 886 -0.88 23.82 10.24
N THR A 887 -0.21 22.79 10.73
CA THR A 887 -0.59 22.12 11.97
C THR A 887 0.16 22.75 13.14
N VAL A 888 -0.48 23.68 13.87
CA VAL A 888 0.15 24.43 14.97
C VAL A 888 -0.36 23.91 16.31
N GLU A 889 0.54 23.39 17.16
CA GLU A 889 0.18 22.79 18.46
C GLU A 889 -0.92 21.71 18.32
N GLY A 890 -0.81 20.87 17.28
CA GLY A 890 -1.79 19.81 16.97
C GLY A 890 -3.09 20.29 16.31
N ARG A 891 -3.25 21.59 16.09
CA ARG A 891 -4.46 22.19 15.49
C ARG A 891 -4.28 22.49 14.02
N ASP A 892 -5.31 22.21 13.23
CA ASP A 892 -5.41 22.54 11.82
C ASP A 892 -5.73 24.03 11.65
N THR A 893 -4.71 24.84 11.38
CA THR A 893 -4.81 26.30 11.39
C THR A 893 -4.84 26.87 9.98
N HIS A 894 -5.94 27.56 9.67
CA HIS A 894 -6.18 28.24 8.40
C HIS A 894 -6.24 29.77 8.61
N TYR A 895 -5.79 30.52 7.61
CA TYR A 895 -5.66 31.98 7.71
C TYR A 895 -6.47 32.68 6.61
N PHE A 896 -7.18 33.72 7.03
CA PHE A 896 -8.04 34.54 6.19
C PHE A 896 -7.78 36.02 6.50
N ILE A 897 -8.01 36.89 5.54
CA ILE A 897 -8.02 38.33 5.75
C ILE A 897 -9.34 38.98 5.35
N LYS A 898 -9.66 40.10 5.99
CA LYS A 898 -10.71 41.02 5.56
C LYS A 898 -10.15 42.44 5.49
N THR A 899 -10.40 43.11 4.38
CA THR A 899 -10.01 44.51 4.17
C THR A 899 -11.02 45.50 4.75
N SER A 900 -12.23 45.04 5.05
CA SER A 900 -13.26 45.81 5.77
C SER A 900 -12.86 46.04 7.23
N LEU A 901 -13.54 46.99 7.88
CA LEU A 901 -13.37 47.21 9.31
C LEU A 901 -14.08 46.11 10.13
N PRO A 902 -13.56 45.74 11.33
CA PRO A 902 -14.07 44.62 12.10
C PRO A 902 -15.37 44.90 12.87
N GLU A 903 -15.81 46.16 13.03
CA GLU A 903 -16.91 46.52 13.95
C GLU A 903 -18.23 45.82 13.63
N ASN A 904 -18.55 45.62 12.35
CA ASN A 904 -19.76 44.90 11.93
C ASN A 904 -19.73 43.45 12.41
N ASP A 905 -18.63 42.74 12.17
CA ASP A 905 -18.48 41.33 12.56
C ASP A 905 -18.37 41.17 14.09
N LEU A 906 -17.66 42.07 14.76
CA LEU A 906 -17.55 42.09 16.23
C LEU A 906 -18.88 42.41 16.92
N SER A 907 -19.70 43.31 16.34
CA SER A 907 -21.04 43.61 16.84
C SER A 907 -21.99 42.43 16.68
N ALA A 908 -21.93 41.72 15.55
CA ALA A 908 -22.71 40.50 15.30
C ALA A 908 -22.33 39.37 16.28
N LEU A 909 -21.04 39.23 16.61
CA LEU A 909 -20.54 38.30 17.62
C LEU A 909 -20.86 38.75 19.07
N ARG A 910 -21.21 40.03 19.26
CA ARG A 910 -21.33 40.70 20.57
C ARG A 910 -20.07 40.48 21.42
N LEU A 911 -18.91 40.72 20.82
CA LEU A 911 -17.60 40.53 21.44
C LEU A 911 -16.59 41.55 20.89
N THR A 912 -15.99 42.37 21.76
CA THR A 912 -15.01 43.40 21.37
C THR A 912 -13.56 42.96 21.61
N SER A 913 -13.32 42.16 22.64
CA SER A 913 -12.03 41.51 22.94
C SER A 913 -12.25 40.29 23.85
N GLY A 914 -11.28 39.39 23.93
CA GLY A 914 -11.33 38.21 24.79
C GLY A 914 -11.95 36.99 24.10
N ARG A 915 -12.40 36.00 24.89
CA ARG A 915 -12.90 34.72 24.40
C ARG A 915 -14.37 34.51 24.75
N LYS A 916 -15.15 33.95 23.83
CA LYS A 916 -16.55 33.57 23.99
C LYS A 916 -16.80 32.18 23.40
N SER A 917 -17.61 31.36 24.06
CA SER A 917 -18.11 30.11 23.48
C SER A 917 -19.54 30.33 22.97
N LEU A 918 -19.81 29.94 21.74
CA LEU A 918 -21.14 29.95 21.12
C LEU A 918 -21.93 28.72 21.59
N GLU A 919 -23.26 28.72 21.43
CA GLU A 919 -24.13 27.62 21.89
C GLU A 919 -23.87 26.34 21.09
N ASN A 920 -23.41 26.48 19.85
CA ASN A 920 -22.97 25.35 19.02
C ASN A 920 -21.59 24.77 19.42
N GLY A 921 -20.92 25.33 20.43
CA GLY A 921 -19.63 24.90 20.96
C GLY A 921 -18.40 25.51 20.27
N VAL A 922 -18.59 26.40 19.28
CA VAL A 922 -17.48 27.13 18.65
C VAL A 922 -16.92 28.16 19.61
N ASN A 923 -15.61 28.12 19.83
CA ASN A 923 -14.90 29.13 20.59
C ASN A 923 -14.45 30.26 19.67
N VAL A 924 -14.77 31.48 20.05
CA VAL A 924 -14.41 32.71 19.34
C VAL A 924 -13.46 33.50 20.23
N THR A 925 -12.26 33.81 19.75
CA THR A 925 -11.30 34.66 20.46
C THR A 925 -11.00 35.89 19.62
N VAL A 926 -11.13 37.08 20.20
CA VAL A 926 -10.87 38.35 19.55
C VAL A 926 -9.66 39.00 20.22
N SER A 927 -8.61 39.23 19.43
CA SER A 927 -7.46 40.02 19.86
C SER A 927 -7.36 41.29 19.01
N GLN A 928 -6.98 42.40 19.63
CA GLN A 928 -6.80 43.67 18.94
C GLN A 928 -5.44 44.25 19.31
N SER A 929 -4.72 44.74 18.30
CA SER A 929 -3.41 45.35 18.47
C SER A 929 -3.33 46.63 17.65
N THR A 930 -2.47 47.54 18.09
CA THR A 930 -2.25 48.82 17.41
C THR A 930 -0.75 48.99 17.22
N THR A 931 -0.29 49.15 15.98
CA THR A 931 1.13 49.35 15.67
C THR A 931 1.31 50.52 14.70
N VAL A 932 2.46 51.18 14.77
CA VAL A 932 2.81 52.26 13.84
C VAL A 932 3.54 51.66 12.65
N MET A 933 2.93 51.72 11.46
CA MET A 933 3.55 51.30 10.20
C MET A 933 3.66 52.50 9.26
N ASN A 934 4.86 52.75 8.73
CA ASN A 934 5.15 53.89 7.85
C ASN A 934 4.69 55.25 8.42
N GLY A 935 4.86 55.47 9.73
CA GLY A 935 4.47 56.71 10.41
C GLY A 935 2.96 56.89 10.65
N ARG A 936 2.12 55.88 10.35
CA ARG A 936 0.68 55.88 10.63
C ARG A 936 0.30 54.79 11.64
N THR A 937 -0.52 55.14 12.61
CA THR A 937 -1.09 54.19 13.58
C THR A 937 -2.14 53.32 12.89
N ARG A 938 -1.93 52.00 12.84
CA ARG A 938 -2.83 51.02 12.22
C ARG A 938 -3.33 50.05 13.29
N ARG A 939 -4.66 49.86 13.34
CA ARG A 939 -5.31 48.91 14.23
C ARG A 939 -5.55 47.60 13.49
N PHE A 940 -5.15 46.50 14.11
CA PHE A 940 -5.41 45.15 13.65
C PHE A 940 -6.39 44.48 14.60
N ALA A 941 -7.29 43.67 14.06
CA ALA A 941 -8.09 42.74 14.83
C ALA A 941 -7.88 41.34 14.27
N ASP A 942 -7.74 40.34 15.13
CA ASP A 942 -7.72 38.93 14.75
C ASP A 942 -8.87 38.22 15.44
N VAL A 943 -9.73 37.58 14.64
CA VAL A 943 -10.85 36.77 15.10
C VAL A 943 -10.50 35.31 14.86
N GLU A 944 -10.21 34.59 15.93
CA GLU A 944 -9.96 33.14 15.92
C GLU A 944 -11.28 32.40 16.15
N LEU A 945 -11.66 31.54 15.22
CA LEU A 945 -12.78 30.60 15.35
C LEU A 945 -12.21 29.19 15.52
N GLN A 946 -12.51 28.55 16.64
CA GLN A 946 -12.02 27.21 16.97
C GLN A 946 -13.17 26.25 17.26
N TYR A 947 -13.11 25.07 16.65
CA TYR A 947 -13.90 23.91 17.06
C TYR A 947 -13.06 22.63 17.00
N GLY A 948 -12.88 21.96 18.14
CA GLY A 948 -12.00 20.80 18.23
C GLY A 948 -10.58 21.12 17.76
N ALA A 949 -10.09 20.34 16.80
CA ALA A 949 -8.77 20.51 16.18
C ALA A 949 -8.74 21.56 15.05
N LEU A 950 -9.87 22.07 14.57
CA LEU A 950 -9.92 23.06 13.48
C LEU A 950 -9.89 24.49 14.03
N VAL A 951 -9.03 25.34 13.47
CA VAL A 951 -8.88 26.76 13.81
C VAL A 951 -8.86 27.61 12.54
N LEU A 952 -9.72 28.62 12.47
CA LEU A 952 -9.73 29.63 11.40
C LEU A 952 -9.39 31.00 11.99
N HIS A 953 -8.34 31.64 11.50
CA HIS A 953 -8.01 33.03 11.84
C HIS A 953 -8.52 33.97 10.77
N VAL A 954 -9.27 35.00 11.16
CA VAL A 954 -9.70 36.09 10.27
C VAL A 954 -9.08 37.39 10.74
N ARG A 955 -8.11 37.88 9.99
CA ARG A 955 -7.38 39.11 10.32
C ARG A 955 -7.89 40.32 9.55
N TYR A 956 -8.11 41.41 10.28
CA TYR A 956 -8.59 42.69 9.77
C TYR A 956 -7.48 43.73 9.78
N GLY A 957 -7.59 44.70 8.88
CA GLY A 957 -6.71 45.86 8.83
C GLY A 957 -5.31 45.55 8.32
N THR A 958 -5.12 44.51 7.50
CA THR A 958 -3.86 44.16 6.83
C THR A 958 -4.07 43.94 5.33
N THR A 959 -3.00 43.91 4.53
CA THR A 959 -3.07 43.47 3.12
C THR A 959 -2.74 41.98 2.99
N LEU A 960 -3.04 41.39 1.84
CA LEU A 960 -2.73 39.98 1.55
C LEU A 960 -1.23 39.70 1.66
N ASP A 961 -0.41 40.57 1.06
CA ASP A 961 1.04 40.41 1.05
C ASP A 961 1.66 40.56 2.45
N GLU A 962 1.18 41.53 3.24
CA GLU A 962 1.62 41.73 4.63
C GLU A 962 1.33 40.48 5.49
N GLU A 963 0.13 39.92 5.37
CA GLU A 963 -0.25 38.76 6.17
C GLU A 963 0.44 37.48 5.71
N LYS A 964 0.61 37.30 4.39
CA LYS A 964 1.42 36.22 3.82
C LYS A 964 2.86 36.26 4.34
N ALA A 965 3.50 37.43 4.30
CA ALA A 965 4.86 37.60 4.80
C ALA A 965 4.96 37.29 6.30
N ARG A 966 3.99 37.74 7.11
CA ARG A 966 3.95 37.46 8.54
C ARG A 966 3.79 35.96 8.84
N ILE A 967 2.87 35.28 8.16
CA ILE A 967 2.61 33.85 8.38
C ILE A 967 3.85 33.03 8.02
N LEU A 968 4.51 33.34 6.89
CA LEU A 968 5.75 32.70 6.48
C LEU A 968 6.89 32.95 7.47
N GLU A 969 7.01 34.15 8.02
CA GLU A 969 8.01 34.45 9.06
C GLU A 969 7.73 33.67 10.35
N HIS A 970 6.46 33.59 10.78
CA HIS A 970 6.08 32.77 11.93
C HIS A 970 6.35 31.28 11.68
N ALA A 971 6.09 30.79 10.47
CA ALA A 971 6.40 29.42 10.05
C ALA A 971 7.91 29.15 10.09
N ARG A 972 8.71 30.08 9.55
CA ARG A 972 10.19 30.04 9.61
C ARG A 972 10.69 29.97 11.04
N GLN A 973 10.16 30.79 11.94
CA GLN A 973 10.54 30.77 13.35
C GLN A 973 10.28 29.39 13.98
N ARG A 974 9.11 28.77 13.69
CA ARG A 974 8.81 27.40 14.15
C ARG A 974 9.79 26.38 13.57
N ALA A 975 10.07 26.44 12.26
CA ALA A 975 11.02 25.55 11.60
C ALA A 975 12.42 25.66 12.22
N LEU A 976 12.93 26.88 12.40
CA LEU A 976 14.25 27.14 12.98
C LEU A 976 14.35 26.71 14.43
N LEU A 977 13.35 27.05 15.26
CA LEU A 977 13.32 26.65 16.66
C LEU A 977 13.33 25.12 16.79
N SER A 978 12.50 24.44 16.01
CA SER A 978 12.42 22.98 16.00
C SER A 978 13.70 22.33 15.46
N ALA A 979 14.30 22.86 14.39
CA ALA A 979 15.55 22.35 13.83
C ALA A 979 16.71 22.49 14.83
N TRP A 980 16.88 23.67 15.45
CA TRP A 980 17.92 23.90 16.46
C TRP A 980 17.71 23.04 17.71
N ALA A 981 16.47 22.89 18.18
CA ALA A 981 16.15 22.04 19.32
C ALA A 981 16.48 20.56 19.04
N ARG A 982 16.15 20.05 17.85
CA ARG A 982 16.52 18.69 17.43
C ARG A 982 18.03 18.52 17.35
N GLU A 983 18.74 19.48 16.76
CA GLU A 983 20.19 19.41 16.64
C GLU A 983 20.88 19.45 18.00
N GLN A 984 20.41 20.32 18.91
CA GLN A 984 20.89 20.35 20.28
C GLN A 984 20.63 19.01 20.99
N GLN A 985 19.46 18.42 20.79
CA GLN A 985 19.11 17.13 21.39
C GLN A 985 19.98 15.99 20.84
N ARG A 986 20.23 15.93 19.52
CA ARG A 986 21.15 14.98 18.89
C ARG A 986 22.54 15.05 19.53
N VAL A 987 23.09 16.26 19.66
CA VAL A 987 24.41 16.45 20.28
C VAL A 987 24.40 16.08 21.77
N ARG A 988 23.31 16.36 22.50
CA ARG A 988 23.14 15.98 23.91
C ARG A 988 23.09 14.46 24.08
N ASP A 989 22.43 13.75 23.15
CA ASP A 989 22.35 12.30 23.11
C ASP A 989 23.66 11.63 22.63
N GLY A 990 24.67 12.43 22.25
CA GLY A 990 25.94 11.92 21.74
C GLY A 990 25.85 11.40 20.31
N GLU A 991 24.78 11.70 19.58
CA GLU A 991 24.58 11.34 18.18
C GLU A 991 25.46 12.20 17.25
N GLU A 992 25.53 11.85 15.96
CA GLU A 992 26.07 12.76 14.95
C GLU A 992 25.07 13.88 14.67
N GLY A 993 25.57 15.12 14.61
CA GLY A 993 24.77 16.24 14.15
C GLY A 993 24.40 16.09 12.68
N VAL A 994 23.33 16.76 12.24
CA VAL A 994 23.01 16.91 10.81
C VAL A 994 24.17 17.57 10.07
N ARG A 995 24.97 18.37 10.78
CA ARG A 995 26.25 18.90 10.33
C ARG A 995 27.39 18.43 11.21
N LEU A 996 28.59 18.35 10.63
CA LEU A 996 29.83 18.14 11.37
C LEU A 996 30.20 19.42 12.16
N TRP A 997 29.94 19.39 13.47
CA TRP A 997 30.32 20.44 14.41
C TRP A 997 31.68 20.17 15.06
N THR A 998 32.50 21.20 15.20
CA THR A 998 33.70 21.16 16.04
C THR A 998 33.33 21.05 17.53
N GLU A 999 34.26 20.61 18.38
CA GLU A 999 34.00 20.50 19.83
C GLU A 999 33.63 21.84 20.49
N GLY A 1000 34.21 22.95 20.03
CA GLY A 1000 33.81 24.29 20.48
C GLY A 1000 32.37 24.63 20.10
N GLU A 1001 31.99 24.35 18.85
CA GLU A 1001 30.62 24.58 18.35
C GLU A 1001 29.61 23.67 19.06
N LYS A 1002 29.94 22.41 19.35
CA LYS A 1002 29.08 21.52 20.15
C LYS A 1002 28.83 22.05 21.55
N ARG A 1003 29.87 22.52 22.26
CA ARG A 1003 29.71 23.14 23.59
C ARG A 1003 28.84 24.39 23.52
N GLN A 1004 28.98 25.17 22.45
CA GLN A 1004 28.14 26.35 22.23
C GLN A 1004 26.69 25.94 22.02
N LEU A 1005 26.42 24.99 21.11
CA LEU A 1005 25.08 24.47 20.85
C LEU A 1005 24.41 23.94 22.12
N LEU A 1006 25.14 23.19 22.96
CA LEU A 1006 24.62 22.66 24.22
C LEU A 1006 24.30 23.74 25.26
N SER A 1007 25.03 24.86 25.28
CA SER A 1007 24.86 25.94 26.27
C SER A 1007 23.86 27.02 25.84
N SER A 1008 23.86 27.43 24.58
CA SER A 1008 23.01 28.52 24.07
C SER A 1008 21.86 28.05 23.15
N GLY A 1009 21.85 26.79 22.73
CA GLY A 1009 20.88 26.25 21.76
C GLY A 1009 21.14 26.62 20.30
N LYS A 1010 22.19 27.40 20.01
CA LYS A 1010 22.59 27.82 18.65
C LYS A 1010 24.10 27.93 18.53
N VAL A 1011 24.62 27.90 17.32
CA VAL A 1011 26.06 28.11 17.05
C VAL A 1011 26.28 29.49 16.41
N LEU A 1012 27.21 30.28 16.93
CA LEU A 1012 27.48 31.63 16.42
C LEU A 1012 28.04 31.54 14.99
N GLY A 1013 27.54 32.40 14.10
CA GLY A 1013 27.96 32.45 12.69
C GLY A 1013 27.22 31.45 11.79
N TYR A 1014 26.33 30.63 12.36
CA TYR A 1014 25.45 29.73 11.62
C TYR A 1014 24.00 30.19 11.71
N ASP A 1015 23.28 30.07 10.61
CA ASP A 1015 21.83 30.22 10.58
C ASP A 1015 21.19 29.07 9.77
N GLY A 1016 19.88 28.89 9.95
CA GLY A 1016 19.10 27.91 9.19
C GLY A 1016 18.57 28.49 7.89
N TYR A 1017 18.75 27.73 6.82
CA TYR A 1017 18.26 28.06 5.48
C TYR A 1017 17.41 26.91 4.96
N TYR A 1018 16.35 27.21 4.22
CA TYR A 1018 15.56 26.17 3.58
C TYR A 1018 16.37 25.42 2.54
N VAL A 1019 16.13 24.12 2.35
CA VAL A 1019 16.72 23.35 1.24
C VAL A 1019 15.86 23.53 -0.01
N LEU A 1020 14.58 23.17 0.07
CA LEU A 1020 13.55 23.46 -0.94
C LEU A 1020 13.00 24.87 -0.74
N SER A 1021 12.89 25.63 -1.84
CA SER A 1021 12.38 27.01 -1.85
C SER A 1021 10.94 27.07 -1.33
N ILE A 1022 10.69 27.92 -0.33
CA ILE A 1022 9.36 28.14 0.23
C ILE A 1022 8.50 29.07 -0.62
N GLU A 1023 9.10 29.78 -1.59
CA GLU A 1023 8.38 30.54 -2.61
C GLU A 1023 7.60 29.60 -3.54
N GLN A 1024 8.17 28.43 -3.85
CA GLN A 1024 7.52 27.37 -4.62
C GLN A 1024 6.74 26.39 -3.72
N TYR A 1025 7.21 26.15 -2.50
CA TYR A 1025 6.66 25.16 -1.57
C TYR A 1025 6.32 25.78 -0.19
N PRO A 1026 5.35 26.70 -0.11
CA PRO A 1026 4.99 27.39 1.13
C PRO A 1026 4.48 26.45 2.24
N GLU A 1027 3.98 25.27 1.84
CA GLU A 1027 3.51 24.19 2.73
C GLU A 1027 4.65 23.59 3.59
N LEU A 1028 5.90 23.77 3.17
CA LEU A 1028 7.10 23.31 3.88
C LEU A 1028 7.72 24.38 4.78
N ALA A 1029 7.13 25.59 4.87
CA ALA A 1029 7.72 26.71 5.58
C ALA A 1029 7.92 26.48 7.09
N ASP A 1030 7.12 25.63 7.74
CA ASP A 1030 7.30 25.26 9.15
C ASP A 1030 7.98 23.89 9.34
N SER A 1031 8.51 23.30 8.27
CA SER A 1031 9.18 21.99 8.33
C SER A 1031 10.63 22.13 8.77
N ALA A 1032 10.95 21.62 9.95
CA ALA A 1032 12.34 21.55 10.44
C ALA A 1032 13.22 20.63 9.57
N ASN A 1033 12.63 19.62 8.93
CA ASN A 1033 13.37 18.71 8.04
C ASN A 1033 13.70 19.33 6.67
N ASN A 1034 13.18 20.53 6.38
CA ASN A 1034 13.55 21.33 5.21
C ASN A 1034 14.62 22.39 5.57
N ILE A 1035 15.20 22.37 6.77
CA ILE A 1035 16.23 23.33 7.21
C ILE A 1035 17.62 22.69 7.17
N GLN A 1036 18.59 23.42 6.63
CA GLN A 1036 20.02 23.13 6.71
C GLN A 1036 20.76 24.28 7.40
N PHE A 1037 21.78 23.97 8.20
CA PHE A 1037 22.59 24.98 8.90
C PHE A 1037 23.81 25.38 8.08
N LEU A 1038 23.92 26.66 7.72
CA LEU A 1038 25.00 27.19 6.89
C LEU A 1038 25.64 28.45 7.50
N ARG A 1039 26.91 28.70 7.14
CA ARG A 1039 27.58 29.98 7.41
C ARG A 1039 27.27 30.99 6.32
N GLN A 1040 27.37 32.29 6.62
CA GLN A 1040 27.17 33.35 5.61
C GLN A 1040 28.09 33.20 4.37
N SER A 1041 29.32 32.71 4.56
CA SER A 1041 30.27 32.46 3.48
C SER A 1041 29.87 31.33 2.51
N GLU A 1042 28.90 30.49 2.90
CA GLU A 1042 28.48 29.30 2.13
C GLU A 1042 27.25 29.58 1.26
N ILE A 1043 26.54 30.68 1.54
CA ILE A 1043 25.27 31.04 0.86
C ILE A 1043 25.48 31.25 -0.65
N GLY A 1044 26.63 31.82 -1.05
CA GLY A 1044 26.94 32.14 -2.46
C GLY A 1044 27.39 30.95 -3.31
N ARG A 1045 27.50 29.73 -2.75
CA ARG A 1045 27.84 28.49 -3.48
C ARG A 1045 26.61 27.63 -3.81
N ARG A 1046 25.42 28.19 -3.62
CA ARG A 1046 24.12 27.51 -3.69
C ARG A 1046 23.57 27.39 -5.11
#